data_AF-A0A960QAF7-F1
#
_entry.id   AF-A0A960QAF7-F1
#
_cell.length_a   1.000
_cell.length_b   1.000
_cell.length_c   1.000
_cell.angle_alpha   90.00
_cell.angle_beta   90.00
_cell.angle_gamma   90.00
#
_symmetry.space_group_name_H-M   'P 1'
#
loop_
_entity.id
_entity.type
_entity.pdbx_description
1 polymer ?
#
loop_
_entity_poly.entity_id
_entity_poly.type
_entity_poly.pdbx_seq_one_letter_code
_entity_poly.pdbx_strand_id
1 'polypeptide(L)'
;MADPVPSPDDASGALRLTLEDGVAWLTLDDPAKKVNTVSSRVMAGFEALLDRIEAEKPRGLVLVSGKPDTFVAGADIEELQGLSDPAEVRALLERGHELCQRIHHLPFPTVAAIHGACLGGGLELALACDLRVATEHPKTKLGLPEVQLGLFPGLGGTQRLPRLIGVASALPLILSGSQVDAKKARRLGIVDATCHPADLRTAALRLVDQGKVKGHGKPRSSFLQKAQNALASVPVAKSIVYSKAREGVMAKTGGHYPAPLKALEVIEEGMSLPLDKALELEAKGFSELVVSPEAKSLMGIFFMKNEVDGRAAALAAKATHDVERAGVLGAGFMGSGIAQVLAYKDIRVELKDRDWPSVGRGLKSCRDLFQGLVRRRKMTPVELTLAMSRIHPAVDYGGFGRLEFVIEAVFEDVALKHKVIQEVEAVTSERLIFASNTSTIPIARLAGGSSRPHNVVGMHFFSPVHKMPLLEVIRHPATSEEALATTVQVGKRMGKTVIVVNDGPGFFTTRVLAPFLNEAAWILTQGAPIEQIDRALTRWGFPVGPIALMDEVGIDIGGHVSRVLLEYFGERIQAPEIFQRLLDDGRTGRKGGKGFYRYENGKKKGVDESVYQLLEWSKSEIADQEIVERCWMQMLNETAHCIEEGIIENPADIDIGVIFGFGFPPFRGGILHEADRLGLAHVVARLDHYADRYGDRLAPAQLLRDMAARGAKFHGDD
;
A
#
# COMPACT_ATOMS: atom_id res chain seq x y z
N MET A 1 36.46 22.91 -24.43
CA MET A 1 35.86 22.06 -23.38
C MET A 1 36.96 21.09 -22.99
N ALA A 2 37.60 21.31 -21.85
CA ALA A 2 38.53 20.35 -21.29
C ALA A 2 37.70 19.42 -20.41
N ASP A 3 37.86 18.10 -20.58
CA ASP A 3 37.23 17.12 -19.71
C ASP A 3 37.64 17.40 -18.25
N PRO A 4 36.69 17.33 -17.28
CA PRO A 4 37.06 17.48 -15.88
C PRO A 4 37.95 16.32 -15.47
N VAL A 5 39.13 16.64 -14.92
CA VAL A 5 40.04 15.66 -14.34
C VAL A 5 39.32 14.97 -13.17
N PRO A 6 39.13 13.63 -13.19
CA PRO A 6 38.56 12.92 -12.05
C PRO A 6 39.53 13.02 -10.87
N SER A 7 39.15 13.75 -9.84
CA SER A 7 39.80 13.71 -8.53
C SER A 7 39.36 12.41 -7.83
N PRO A 8 40.21 11.72 -7.04
CA PRO A 8 39.93 10.35 -6.64
C PRO A 8 38.59 10.26 -5.92
N ASP A 9 37.75 9.36 -6.43
CA ASP A 9 36.44 9.00 -5.90
C ASP A 9 36.54 8.73 -4.39
N ASP A 10 35.43 8.92 -3.67
CA ASP A 10 35.37 8.42 -2.31
C ASP A 10 35.69 6.90 -2.30
N ALA A 11 36.28 6.40 -1.20
CA ALA A 11 36.57 4.97 -1.07
C ALA A 11 35.31 4.08 -1.25
N SER A 12 34.13 4.71 -1.17
CA SER A 12 32.83 4.10 -1.36
C SER A 12 32.39 4.04 -2.84
N GLY A 13 32.95 4.79 -3.78
CA GLY A 13 32.51 4.87 -5.18
C GLY A 13 31.06 5.35 -5.40
N ALA A 14 30.34 5.76 -4.35
CA ALA A 14 28.95 6.21 -4.42
C ALA A 14 28.83 7.74 -4.46
N LEU A 15 29.87 8.49 -4.07
CA LEU A 15 29.87 9.93 -4.09
C LEU A 15 31.00 10.47 -4.98
N ARG A 16 30.66 11.47 -5.78
CA ARG A 16 31.63 12.20 -6.61
C ARG A 16 31.61 13.66 -6.25
N LEU A 17 32.79 14.21 -5.94
CA LEU A 17 32.99 15.62 -5.68
C LEU A 17 33.65 16.28 -6.90
N THR A 18 32.99 17.30 -7.46
CA THR A 18 33.55 18.14 -8.54
C THR A 18 33.54 19.61 -8.12
N LEU A 19 34.61 20.33 -8.42
CA LEU A 19 34.72 21.76 -8.12
C LEU A 19 34.61 22.55 -9.42
N GLU A 20 33.51 23.30 -9.58
CA GLU A 20 33.21 24.06 -10.80
C GLU A 20 32.80 25.49 -10.43
N ASP A 21 33.41 26.50 -11.05
CA ASP A 21 33.17 27.93 -10.77
C ASP A 21 33.32 28.30 -9.28
N GLY A 22 34.17 27.56 -8.56
CA GLY A 22 34.39 27.70 -7.12
C GLY A 22 33.27 27.12 -6.26
N VAL A 23 32.33 26.37 -6.82
CA VAL A 23 31.25 25.65 -6.13
C VAL A 23 31.57 24.17 -6.10
N ALA A 24 31.45 23.55 -4.92
CA ALA A 24 31.58 22.11 -4.75
C ALA A 24 30.25 21.42 -5.11
N TRP A 25 30.26 20.54 -6.09
CA TRP A 25 29.13 19.70 -6.49
C TRP A 25 29.36 18.29 -5.97
N LEU A 26 28.61 17.92 -4.94
CA LEU A 26 28.64 16.59 -4.35
C LEU A 26 27.49 15.77 -4.92
N THR A 27 27.84 14.85 -5.83
CA THR A 27 26.91 14.01 -6.56
C THR A 27 26.82 12.64 -5.92
N LEU A 28 25.64 12.25 -5.46
CA LEU A 28 25.36 10.89 -5.00
C LEU A 28 24.85 10.04 -6.16
N ASP A 29 25.55 8.95 -6.46
CA ASP A 29 25.23 8.02 -7.53
C ASP A 29 25.78 6.63 -7.17
N ASP A 30 25.09 5.90 -6.30
CA ASP A 30 25.55 4.58 -5.87
C ASP A 30 25.39 3.57 -7.03
N PRO A 31 26.48 3.05 -7.63
CA PRO A 31 26.38 2.10 -8.74
C PRO A 31 25.81 0.74 -8.31
N ALA A 32 25.87 0.40 -7.01
CA ALA A 32 25.37 -0.87 -6.49
C ALA A 32 23.84 -0.89 -6.31
N LYS A 33 23.18 0.28 -6.29
CA LYS A 33 21.75 0.41 -6.02
C LYS A 33 21.03 1.09 -7.20
N LYS A 34 19.81 0.63 -7.50
CA LYS A 34 18.95 1.23 -8.54
C LYS A 34 18.51 2.66 -8.19
N VAL A 35 18.41 2.94 -6.89
CA VAL A 35 18.07 4.24 -6.31
C VAL A 35 19.07 4.56 -5.22
N ASN A 36 19.35 5.84 -5.01
CA ASN A 36 20.21 6.28 -3.92
C ASN A 36 19.51 6.11 -2.56
N THR A 37 20.21 5.54 -1.59
CA THR A 37 19.79 5.41 -0.19
C THR A 37 20.84 6.04 0.73
N VAL A 38 20.44 6.42 1.94
CA VAL A 38 21.35 6.78 3.02
C VAL A 38 21.77 5.49 3.72
N SER A 39 22.83 4.88 3.20
CA SER A 39 23.48 3.68 3.76
C SER A 39 24.70 4.04 4.59
N SER A 40 25.17 3.13 5.43
CA SER A 40 26.40 3.31 6.20
C SER A 40 27.61 3.61 5.29
N ARG A 41 27.63 3.03 4.09
CA ARG A 41 28.63 3.29 3.04
C ARG A 41 28.58 4.73 2.54
N VAL A 42 27.38 5.22 2.20
CA VAL A 42 27.19 6.61 1.74
C VAL A 42 27.56 7.61 2.83
N MET A 43 27.20 7.31 4.08
CA MET A 43 27.54 8.14 5.24
C MET A 43 29.06 8.29 5.41
N ALA A 44 29.81 7.20 5.35
CA ALA A 44 31.28 7.23 5.46
C ALA A 44 31.93 8.02 4.30
N GLY A 45 31.40 7.88 3.07
CA GLY A 45 31.86 8.67 1.93
C GLY A 45 31.59 10.17 2.10
N PHE A 46 30.43 10.53 2.65
CA PHE A 46 30.09 11.91 3.00
C PHE A 46 31.05 12.49 4.03
N GLU A 47 31.36 11.76 5.10
CA GLU A 47 32.31 12.18 6.15
C GLU A 47 33.68 12.50 5.55
N ALA A 48 34.22 11.60 4.72
CA ALA A 48 35.53 11.78 4.07
C ALA A 48 35.57 12.98 3.09
N LEU A 49 34.51 13.17 2.31
CA LEU A 49 34.44 14.29 1.37
C LEU A 49 34.17 15.62 2.07
N LEU A 50 33.48 15.63 3.21
CA LEU A 50 33.29 16.85 4.00
C LEU A 50 34.60 17.37 4.58
N ASP A 51 35.50 16.50 5.06
CA ASP A 51 36.83 16.90 5.54
C ASP A 51 37.58 17.69 4.45
N ARG A 52 37.49 17.20 3.20
CA ARG A 52 38.08 17.86 2.04
C ARG A 52 37.39 19.17 1.68
N ILE A 53 36.06 19.20 1.67
CA ILE A 53 35.25 20.40 1.40
C ILE A 53 35.54 21.51 2.42
N GLU A 54 35.69 21.15 3.70
CA GLU A 54 36.05 22.06 4.80
C GLU A 54 37.45 22.66 4.61
N ALA A 55 38.39 21.88 4.06
CA ALA A 55 39.74 22.33 3.73
C ALA A 55 39.77 23.26 2.50
N GLU A 56 39.05 22.91 1.43
CA GLU A 56 39.03 23.66 0.16
C GLU A 56 38.26 25.00 0.29
N LYS A 57 37.29 25.09 1.19
CA LYS A 57 36.46 26.29 1.44
C LYS A 57 35.85 26.88 0.15
N PRO A 58 35.05 26.10 -0.58
CA PRO A 58 34.39 26.58 -1.79
C PRO A 58 33.45 27.75 -1.49
N ARG A 59 33.05 28.47 -2.54
CA ARG A 59 32.01 29.51 -2.48
C ARG A 59 30.65 28.97 -2.02
N GLY A 60 30.40 27.67 -2.20
CA GLY A 60 29.20 26.97 -1.76
C GLY A 60 29.28 25.47 -2.07
N LEU A 61 28.38 24.70 -1.48
CA LEU A 61 28.21 23.26 -1.70
C LEU A 61 26.82 22.99 -2.29
N VAL A 62 26.75 22.20 -3.35
CA VAL A 62 25.50 21.71 -3.94
C VAL A 62 25.44 20.19 -3.82
N LEU A 63 24.42 19.67 -3.15
CA LEU A 63 24.09 18.24 -3.14
C LEU A 63 23.17 17.94 -4.33
N VAL A 64 23.56 16.97 -5.15
CA VAL A 64 22.78 16.54 -6.33
C VAL A 64 22.82 15.02 -6.44
N SER A 65 21.86 14.45 -7.17
CA SER A 65 21.83 13.02 -7.48
C SER A 65 22.25 12.77 -8.92
N GLY A 66 23.02 11.70 -9.15
CA GLY A 66 23.30 11.16 -10.48
C GLY A 66 22.20 10.21 -10.99
N LYS A 67 21.23 9.82 -10.17
CA LYS A 67 20.11 8.96 -10.59
C LYS A 67 19.05 9.78 -11.35
N PRO A 68 18.46 9.23 -12.43
CA PRO A 68 17.58 10.00 -13.32
C PRO A 68 16.27 10.44 -12.68
N ASP A 69 15.69 9.66 -11.77
CA ASP A 69 14.35 9.89 -11.22
C ASP A 69 14.31 9.88 -9.69
N THR A 70 15.46 9.94 -9.03
CA THR A 70 15.56 9.87 -7.56
C THR A 70 16.66 10.79 -7.09
N PHE A 71 16.36 11.64 -6.10
CA PHE A 71 17.37 12.34 -5.34
C PHE A 71 17.99 11.35 -4.36
N VAL A 72 17.21 10.98 -3.33
CA VAL A 72 17.50 9.94 -2.33
C VAL A 72 16.17 9.37 -1.86
N ALA A 73 16.03 8.05 -1.88
CA ALA A 73 14.77 7.35 -1.61
C ALA A 73 14.48 7.12 -0.12
N GLY A 74 15.46 7.32 0.76
CA GLY A 74 15.35 7.08 2.20
C GLY A 74 16.62 6.46 2.77
N ALA A 75 16.53 5.93 3.98
CA ALA A 75 17.57 5.08 4.56
C ALA A 75 17.63 3.72 3.83
N ASP A 76 18.74 3.00 3.98
CA ASP A 76 18.83 1.62 3.50
C ASP A 76 18.04 0.68 4.43
N ILE A 77 16.89 0.18 3.95
CA ILE A 77 15.99 -0.65 4.74
C ILE A 77 16.63 -2.03 5.01
N GLU A 78 17.53 -2.52 4.16
CA GLU A 78 18.22 -3.80 4.37
C GLU A 78 19.14 -3.69 5.59
N GLU A 79 19.87 -2.58 5.72
CA GLU A 79 20.69 -2.31 6.91
C GLU A 79 19.80 -2.21 8.15
N LEU A 80 18.70 -1.43 8.11
CA LEU A 80 17.79 -1.27 9.25
C LEU A 80 17.11 -2.58 9.68
N GLN A 81 16.77 -3.45 8.74
CA GLN A 81 16.16 -4.76 9.02
C GLN A 81 17.14 -5.67 9.75
N GLY A 82 18.44 -5.58 9.45
CA GLY A 82 19.50 -6.37 10.10
C GLY A 82 19.84 -5.93 11.53
N LEU A 83 19.49 -4.71 11.93
CA LEU A 83 19.82 -4.19 13.27
C LEU A 83 18.97 -4.82 14.37
N SER A 84 19.60 -5.36 15.41
CA SER A 84 18.93 -5.97 16.56
C SER A 84 19.26 -5.33 17.92
N ASP A 85 20.35 -4.56 18.00
CA ASP A 85 20.77 -3.88 19.23
C ASP A 85 20.43 -2.37 19.17
N PRO A 86 19.54 -1.87 20.04
CA PRO A 86 19.25 -0.43 20.13
C PRO A 86 20.49 0.45 20.36
N ALA A 87 21.51 -0.04 21.06
CA ALA A 87 22.72 0.75 21.31
C ALA A 87 23.52 1.00 20.02
N GLU A 88 23.64 -0.01 19.17
CA GLU A 88 24.26 0.10 17.85
C GLU A 88 23.48 1.06 16.94
N VAL A 89 22.14 0.92 16.91
CA VAL A 89 21.26 1.81 16.15
C VAL A 89 21.46 3.25 16.60
N ARG A 90 21.48 3.49 17.91
CA ARG A 90 21.66 4.83 18.46
C ARG A 90 23.00 5.45 18.04
N ALA A 91 24.10 4.70 18.11
CA ALA A 91 25.40 5.19 17.68
C ALA A 91 25.42 5.55 16.19
N LEU A 92 24.76 4.76 15.33
CA LEU A 92 24.61 5.05 13.91
C LEU A 92 23.84 6.36 13.67
N LEU A 93 22.74 6.58 14.40
CA LEU A 93 21.94 7.79 14.30
C LEU A 93 22.70 9.02 14.80
N GLU A 94 23.41 8.92 15.93
CA GLU A 94 24.23 10.01 16.47
C GLU A 94 25.32 10.43 15.46
N ARG A 95 25.96 9.47 14.79
CA ARG A 95 26.91 9.74 13.70
C ARG A 95 26.24 10.45 12.52
N GLY A 96 25.01 10.07 12.18
CA GLY A 96 24.22 10.76 11.14
C GLY A 96 23.73 12.14 11.50
N HIS A 97 23.40 12.35 12.76
CA HIS A 97 23.10 13.67 13.30
C HIS A 97 24.31 14.58 13.20
N GLU A 98 25.48 14.10 13.63
CA GLU A 98 26.74 14.82 13.53
C GLU A 98 27.05 15.20 12.07
N LEU A 99 26.92 14.25 11.13
CA LEU A 99 27.11 14.53 9.71
C LEU A 99 26.19 15.66 9.21
N CYS A 100 24.89 15.59 9.53
CA CYS A 100 23.94 16.62 9.14
C CYS A 100 24.24 17.97 9.82
N GLN A 101 24.74 17.96 11.06
CA GLN A 101 25.17 19.17 11.74
C GLN A 101 26.42 19.79 11.09
N ARG A 102 27.40 18.97 10.69
CA ARG A 102 28.58 19.44 9.96
C ARG A 102 28.18 20.19 8.68
N ILE A 103 27.29 19.59 7.87
CA ILE A 103 26.73 20.23 6.66
C ILE A 103 26.10 21.58 7.00
N HIS A 104 25.26 21.64 8.04
CA HIS A 104 24.59 22.87 8.48
C HIS A 104 25.58 23.96 8.94
N HIS A 105 26.70 23.57 9.55
CA HIS A 105 27.68 24.49 10.12
C HIS A 105 28.74 24.98 9.14
N LEU A 106 28.87 24.39 7.95
CA LEU A 106 29.80 24.83 6.90
C LEU A 106 29.75 26.35 6.67
N PRO A 107 30.89 27.06 6.58
CA PRO A 107 30.91 28.54 6.60
C PRO A 107 30.35 29.21 5.34
N PHE A 108 29.99 28.43 4.32
CA PHE A 108 29.46 28.85 3.02
C PHE A 108 28.07 28.23 2.77
N PRO A 109 27.29 28.71 1.78
CA PRO A 109 25.94 28.24 1.51
C PRO A 109 25.93 26.78 1.05
N THR A 110 24.98 26.01 1.57
CA THR A 110 24.71 24.64 1.16
C THR A 110 23.34 24.54 0.47
N VAL A 111 23.27 23.88 -0.69
CA VAL A 111 22.06 23.78 -1.52
C VAL A 111 21.75 22.33 -1.85
N ALA A 112 20.54 21.86 -1.55
CA ALA A 112 20.03 20.60 -2.10
C ALA A 112 19.31 20.83 -3.44
N ALA A 113 19.83 20.26 -4.52
CA ALA A 113 19.27 20.31 -5.87
C ALA A 113 18.44 19.04 -6.15
N ILE A 114 17.13 19.13 -5.96
CA ILE A 114 16.23 17.98 -5.86
C ILE A 114 15.50 17.73 -7.17
N HIS A 115 15.85 16.63 -7.84
CA HIS A 115 15.04 16.00 -8.88
C HIS A 115 14.58 14.60 -8.45
N GLY A 116 13.37 14.20 -8.83
CA GLY A 116 12.84 12.88 -8.46
C GLY A 116 12.45 12.71 -6.99
N ALA A 117 12.35 11.46 -6.55
CA ALA A 117 11.98 11.13 -5.17
C ALA A 117 13.04 11.62 -4.15
N CYS A 118 12.60 12.38 -3.16
CA CYS A 118 13.38 12.88 -2.03
C CYS A 118 12.62 12.53 -0.75
N LEU A 119 12.82 11.30 -0.28
CA LEU A 119 11.99 10.68 0.73
C LEU A 119 12.83 10.27 1.94
N GLY A 120 12.21 10.34 3.10
CA GLY A 120 12.78 9.95 4.39
C GLY A 120 14.15 10.59 4.64
N GLY A 121 15.16 9.78 4.95
CA GLY A 121 16.56 10.20 5.09
C GLY A 121 17.08 11.11 3.97
N GLY A 122 16.56 10.97 2.75
CA GLY A 122 16.86 11.88 1.65
C GLY A 122 16.36 13.32 1.83
N LEU A 123 15.16 13.46 2.36
CA LEU A 123 14.62 14.77 2.75
C LEU A 123 15.32 15.29 4.01
N GLU A 124 15.65 14.41 4.96
CA GLU A 124 16.39 14.81 6.17
C GLU A 124 17.78 15.37 5.84
N LEU A 125 18.50 14.75 4.90
CA LEU A 125 19.75 15.27 4.36
C LEU A 125 19.54 16.63 3.65
N ALA A 126 18.48 16.77 2.86
CA ALA A 126 18.16 18.05 2.22
C ALA A 126 17.77 19.15 3.24
N LEU A 127 17.17 18.77 4.38
CA LEU A 127 16.85 19.66 5.49
C LEU A 127 18.09 20.10 6.28
N ALA A 128 19.21 19.38 6.17
CA ALA A 128 20.49 19.79 6.74
C ALA A 128 21.16 20.94 5.94
N CYS A 129 20.83 21.06 4.65
CA CYS A 129 21.31 22.17 3.81
C CYS A 129 20.64 23.51 4.18
N ASP A 130 21.25 24.62 3.81
CA ASP A 130 20.68 25.96 4.01
C ASP A 130 19.46 26.19 3.12
N LEU A 131 19.58 25.82 1.84
CA LEU A 131 18.60 26.10 0.80
C LEU A 131 18.24 24.84 0.01
N ARG A 132 17.01 24.77 -0.52
CA ARG A 132 16.55 23.66 -1.37
C ARG A 132 15.87 24.18 -2.64
N VAL A 133 16.20 23.60 -3.79
CA VAL A 133 15.46 23.78 -5.04
C VAL A 133 14.91 22.44 -5.51
N ALA A 134 13.64 22.39 -5.92
CA ALA A 134 13.03 21.18 -6.44
C ALA A 134 12.44 21.35 -7.84
N THR A 135 12.57 20.34 -8.69
CA THR A 135 12.01 20.40 -10.04
C THR A 135 10.49 20.20 -10.05
N GLU A 136 9.76 20.92 -10.91
CA GLU A 136 8.32 20.74 -11.14
C GLU A 136 8.05 19.55 -12.07
N HIS A 137 8.37 18.35 -11.60
CA HIS A 137 8.16 17.10 -12.34
C HIS A 137 7.22 16.16 -11.57
N PRO A 138 6.36 15.35 -12.24
CA PRO A 138 5.45 14.43 -11.56
C PRO A 138 6.16 13.43 -10.62
N LYS A 139 7.37 13.01 -10.97
CA LYS A 139 8.22 12.12 -10.14
C LYS A 139 8.89 12.82 -8.96
N THR A 140 8.93 14.16 -8.93
CA THR A 140 9.49 14.90 -7.80
C THR A 140 8.51 14.92 -6.64
N LYS A 141 8.78 14.08 -5.65
CA LYS A 141 7.99 13.91 -4.43
C LYS A 141 8.89 14.08 -3.21
N LEU A 142 8.44 14.90 -2.27
CA LEU A 142 9.13 15.14 -1.01
C LEU A 142 8.26 14.66 0.15
N GLY A 143 8.83 13.95 1.11
CA GLY A 143 8.10 13.46 2.27
C GLY A 143 8.94 12.65 3.24
N LEU A 144 8.33 12.30 4.37
CA LEU A 144 8.93 11.52 5.46
C LEU A 144 8.06 10.28 5.72
N PRO A 145 8.17 9.22 4.88
CA PRO A 145 7.28 8.06 4.90
C PRO A 145 7.64 6.99 5.94
N GLU A 146 8.58 7.23 6.85
CA GLU A 146 9.12 6.25 7.81
C GLU A 146 8.06 5.54 8.65
N VAL A 147 6.95 6.21 8.96
CA VAL A 147 5.81 5.60 9.68
C VAL A 147 5.17 4.43 8.94
N GLN A 148 5.36 4.32 7.63
CA GLN A 148 4.92 3.18 6.83
C GLN A 148 5.77 1.93 7.07
N LEU A 149 6.98 2.09 7.62
CA LEU A 149 7.91 1.02 8.00
C LEU A 149 7.90 0.75 9.52
N GLY A 150 6.95 1.34 10.26
CA GLY A 150 6.92 1.26 11.72
C GLY A 150 7.98 2.11 12.42
N LEU A 151 8.57 3.07 11.70
CA LEU A 151 9.60 3.97 12.19
C LEU A 151 9.12 5.42 12.19
N PHE A 152 10.00 6.36 12.50
CA PHE A 152 9.79 7.78 12.25
C PHE A 152 11.12 8.38 11.74
N PRO A 153 11.14 9.64 11.28
CA PRO A 153 12.37 10.26 10.76
C PRO A 153 13.52 10.23 11.79
N GLY A 154 14.67 9.69 11.40
CA GLY A 154 15.78 9.40 12.32
C GLY A 154 17.03 10.27 12.12
N LEU A 155 17.13 11.05 11.04
CA LEU A 155 18.27 11.91 10.71
C LEU A 155 17.95 13.41 10.94
N GLY A 156 17.16 13.69 11.97
CA GLY A 156 16.76 15.02 12.41
C GLY A 156 15.48 15.54 11.78
N GLY A 157 14.73 14.72 11.03
CA GLY A 157 13.49 15.11 10.37
C GLY A 157 12.39 15.48 11.35
N THR A 158 12.31 14.85 12.52
CA THR A 158 11.35 15.24 13.58
C THR A 158 11.70 16.58 14.20
N GLN A 159 12.96 17.02 14.04
CA GLN A 159 13.46 18.24 14.66
C GLN A 159 13.55 19.41 13.69
N ARG A 160 14.08 19.19 12.49
CA ARG A 160 14.31 20.22 11.47
C ARG A 160 13.01 20.61 10.76
N LEU A 161 12.17 19.65 10.36
CA LEU A 161 10.96 19.95 9.60
C LEU A 161 9.95 20.78 10.41
N PRO A 162 9.59 20.43 11.66
CA PRO A 162 8.68 21.27 12.46
C PRO A 162 9.23 22.66 12.76
N ARG A 163 10.55 22.81 12.94
CA ARG A 163 11.20 24.12 13.10
C ARG A 163 11.17 24.95 11.80
N LEU A 164 11.24 24.29 10.63
CA LEU A 164 11.23 24.95 9.33
C LEU A 164 9.82 25.44 8.92
N ILE A 165 8.82 24.57 9.01
CA ILE A 165 7.47 24.84 8.46
C ILE A 165 6.37 25.04 9.52
N GLY A 166 6.72 24.85 10.80
CA GLY A 166 5.80 24.87 11.94
C GLY A 166 5.19 23.50 12.21
N VAL A 167 5.00 23.19 13.50
CA VAL A 167 4.48 21.91 14.01
C VAL A 167 3.18 21.49 13.32
N ALA A 168 2.22 22.40 13.21
CA ALA A 168 0.91 22.09 12.61
C ALA A 168 0.99 21.66 11.13
N SER A 169 1.99 22.16 10.39
CA SER A 169 2.21 21.78 8.98
C SER A 169 3.06 20.51 8.86
N ALA A 170 3.96 20.26 9.81
CA ALA A 170 4.87 19.11 9.80
C ALA A 170 4.21 17.81 10.30
N LEU A 171 3.39 17.86 11.36
CA LEU A 171 2.75 16.66 11.93
C LEU A 171 1.98 15.84 10.88
N PRO A 172 1.14 16.42 9.99
CA PRO A 172 0.47 15.63 8.97
C PRO A 172 1.42 14.93 7.99
N LEU A 173 2.61 15.48 7.73
CA LEU A 173 3.60 14.86 6.84
C LEU A 173 4.28 13.68 7.53
N ILE A 174 4.74 13.88 8.77
CA ILE A 174 5.45 12.88 9.57
C ILE A 174 4.52 11.74 10.01
N LEU A 175 3.38 12.07 10.62
CA LEU A 175 2.49 11.07 11.24
C LEU A 175 1.70 10.21 10.25
N SER A 176 1.63 10.62 8.98
CA SER A 176 0.93 9.85 7.93
C SER A 176 1.86 9.34 6.82
N GLY A 177 3.12 9.77 6.82
CA GLY A 177 4.04 9.48 5.73
C GLY A 177 3.67 10.11 4.39
N SER A 178 2.79 11.12 4.38
CA SER A 178 2.28 11.70 3.14
C SER A 178 3.34 12.51 2.41
N GLN A 179 3.31 12.40 1.08
CA GLN A 179 4.23 13.09 0.19
C GLN A 179 3.58 14.34 -0.44
N VAL A 180 4.42 15.30 -0.81
CA VAL A 180 4.03 16.52 -1.50
C VAL A 180 4.80 16.70 -2.80
N ASP A 181 4.15 17.31 -3.80
CA ASP A 181 4.85 17.77 -5.01
C ASP A 181 5.66 19.05 -4.74
N ALA A 182 6.52 19.41 -5.70
CA ALA A 182 7.40 20.59 -5.60
C ALA A 182 6.62 21.90 -5.31
N LYS A 183 5.45 22.09 -5.92
CA LYS A 183 4.63 23.31 -5.74
C LYS A 183 4.09 23.41 -4.32
N LYS A 184 3.56 22.32 -3.78
CA LYS A 184 3.08 22.25 -2.41
C LYS A 184 4.24 22.34 -1.42
N ALA A 185 5.38 21.70 -1.69
CA ALA A 185 6.60 21.82 -0.89
C ALA A 185 7.06 23.28 -0.79
N ARG A 186 7.05 24.02 -1.91
CA ARG A 186 7.39 25.45 -1.96
C ARG A 186 6.43 26.30 -1.13
N ARG A 187 5.12 26.05 -1.27
CA ARG A 187 4.10 26.76 -0.50
C ARG A 187 4.21 26.51 1.01
N LEU A 188 4.58 25.29 1.41
CA LEU A 188 4.79 24.94 2.82
C LEU A 188 6.10 25.49 3.38
N GLY A 189 7.06 25.87 2.52
CA GLY A 189 8.40 26.30 2.93
C GLY A 189 9.41 25.16 3.10
N ILE A 190 9.09 23.95 2.61
CA ILE A 190 10.03 22.83 2.58
C ILE A 190 11.14 23.10 1.56
N VAL A 191 10.80 23.73 0.43
CA VAL A 191 11.79 24.17 -0.59
C VAL A 191 11.75 25.67 -0.83
N ASP A 192 12.92 26.21 -1.16
CA ASP A 192 13.18 27.64 -1.38
C ASP A 192 12.91 28.09 -2.81
N ALA A 193 12.97 27.18 -3.77
CA ALA A 193 12.64 27.46 -5.17
C ALA A 193 12.08 26.22 -5.87
N THR A 194 11.35 26.46 -6.96
CA THR A 194 10.98 25.43 -7.92
C THR A 194 11.48 25.82 -9.31
N CYS A 195 11.76 24.82 -10.14
CA CYS A 195 12.26 25.05 -11.51
C CYS A 195 11.83 23.92 -12.46
N HIS A 196 11.98 24.13 -13.76
CA HIS A 196 11.89 23.03 -14.72
C HIS A 196 13.12 22.11 -14.56
N PRO A 197 13.03 20.78 -14.81
CA PRO A 197 14.19 19.88 -14.70
C PRO A 197 15.46 20.36 -15.42
N ALA A 198 15.31 20.94 -16.61
CA ALA A 198 16.43 21.47 -17.39
C ALA A 198 17.17 22.66 -16.72
N ASP A 199 16.51 23.37 -15.80
CA ASP A 199 17.05 24.57 -15.15
C ASP A 199 17.67 24.28 -13.78
N LEU A 200 17.67 23.02 -13.32
CA LEU A 200 18.02 22.68 -11.94
C LEU A 200 19.42 23.16 -11.55
N ARG A 201 20.42 22.95 -12.41
CA ARG A 201 21.82 23.39 -12.19
C ARG A 201 21.88 24.90 -12.03
N THR A 202 21.27 25.64 -12.95
CA THR A 202 21.22 27.11 -12.93
C THR A 202 20.48 27.63 -11.69
N ALA A 203 19.38 26.99 -11.31
CA ALA A 203 18.61 27.38 -10.13
C ALA A 203 19.37 27.13 -8.82
N ALA A 204 20.14 26.03 -8.74
CA ALA A 204 21.00 25.74 -7.59
C ALA A 204 22.12 26.78 -7.45
N LEU A 205 22.81 27.13 -8.54
CA LEU A 205 23.84 28.19 -8.54
C LEU A 205 23.28 29.54 -8.08
N ARG A 206 22.08 29.93 -8.56
CA ARG A 206 21.41 31.14 -8.10
C ARG A 206 21.10 31.14 -6.60
N LEU A 207 20.91 29.98 -5.98
CA LEU A 207 20.74 29.87 -4.54
C LEU A 207 22.08 29.97 -3.80
N VAL A 208 23.16 29.41 -4.34
CA VAL A 208 24.51 29.61 -3.80
C VAL A 208 24.87 31.11 -3.80
N ASP A 209 24.59 31.81 -4.90
CA ASP A 209 24.88 33.24 -5.05
C ASP A 209 24.08 34.15 -4.08
N GLN A 210 22.97 33.65 -3.51
CA GLN A 210 22.23 34.37 -2.48
C GLN A 210 22.95 34.42 -1.12
N GLY A 211 23.99 33.60 -0.94
CA GLY A 211 24.79 33.56 0.28
C GLY A 211 24.17 32.74 1.41
N LYS A 212 24.95 32.61 2.50
CA LYS A 212 24.59 31.73 3.61
C LYS A 212 23.45 32.34 4.42
N VAL A 213 22.45 31.53 4.75
CA VAL A 213 21.31 31.99 5.55
C VAL A 213 21.73 32.03 7.04
N LYS A 214 21.83 33.23 7.62
CA LYS A 214 22.16 33.39 9.05
C LYS A 214 20.95 33.01 9.93
N GLY A 215 20.96 31.76 10.40
CA GLY A 215 19.91 31.16 11.22
C GLY A 215 18.72 30.69 10.38
N HIS A 216 18.21 29.49 10.67
CA HIS A 216 16.89 29.04 10.18
C HIS A 216 15.80 29.81 10.93
N GLY A 217 15.74 31.12 10.68
CA GLY A 217 15.11 32.11 11.53
C GLY A 217 14.09 32.94 10.78
N LYS A 218 13.07 32.26 10.24
CA LYS A 218 11.66 32.68 10.07
C LYS A 218 11.11 32.01 8.81
N PRO A 219 9.99 31.30 8.90
CA PRO A 219 9.39 30.70 7.72
C PRO A 219 9.14 31.78 6.67
N ARG A 220 9.53 31.52 5.42
CA ARG A 220 9.05 32.24 4.22
C ARG A 220 7.58 31.88 3.97
N SER A 221 6.78 31.89 5.03
CA SER A 221 5.37 31.59 4.98
C SER A 221 4.59 32.87 4.69
N SER A 222 3.46 32.72 3.98
CA SER A 222 2.53 33.83 3.77
C SER A 222 2.12 34.43 5.12
N PHE A 223 1.69 35.70 5.13
CA PHE A 223 1.23 36.38 6.35
C PHE A 223 0.24 35.52 7.17
N LEU A 224 -0.66 34.81 6.49
CA LEU A 224 -1.62 33.88 7.10
C LEU A 224 -0.96 32.72 7.85
N GLN A 225 0.10 32.15 7.29
CA GLN A 225 0.77 30.99 7.89
C GLN A 225 1.77 31.40 8.97
N LYS A 226 2.31 32.63 8.92
CA LYS A 226 2.97 33.25 10.08
C LYS A 226 2.00 33.46 11.24
N ALA A 227 0.79 33.96 10.95
CA ALA A 227 -0.25 34.13 11.97
C ALA A 227 -0.68 32.79 12.58
N GLN A 228 -0.92 31.76 11.77
CA GLN A 228 -1.26 30.42 12.27
C GLN A 228 -0.14 29.79 13.10
N ASN A 229 1.13 29.92 12.68
CA ASN A 229 2.27 29.40 13.43
C ASN A 229 2.49 30.16 14.75
N ALA A 230 2.26 31.48 14.77
CA ALA A 230 2.30 32.29 15.98
C ALA A 230 1.16 31.93 16.95
N LEU A 231 -0.06 31.74 16.45
CA LEU A 231 -1.19 31.25 17.24
C LEU A 231 -0.92 29.85 17.81
N ALA A 232 -0.34 28.94 17.02
CA ALA A 232 0.04 27.60 17.45
C ALA A 232 1.23 27.57 18.43
N SER A 233 1.96 28.68 18.59
CA SER A 233 3.06 28.81 19.55
C SER A 233 2.60 29.22 20.96
N VAL A 234 1.33 29.60 21.13
CA VAL A 234 0.72 29.86 22.44
C VAL A 234 0.58 28.52 23.19
N PRO A 235 1.00 28.40 24.48
CA PRO A 235 1.02 27.13 25.20
C PRO A 235 -0.28 26.32 25.15
N VAL A 236 -1.43 27.00 25.29
CA VAL A 236 -2.77 26.39 25.23
C VAL A 236 -3.08 25.85 23.82
N ALA A 237 -2.77 26.60 22.77
CA ALA A 237 -2.99 26.17 21.40
C ALA A 237 -2.06 25.00 21.02
N LYS A 238 -0.82 25.01 21.51
CA LYS A 238 0.17 23.95 21.29
C LYS A 238 -0.31 22.60 21.87
N SER A 239 -0.82 22.62 23.11
CA SER A 239 -1.42 21.45 23.75
C SER A 239 -2.63 20.90 22.98
N ILE A 240 -3.50 21.78 22.45
CA ILE A 240 -4.64 21.36 21.63
C ILE A 240 -4.18 20.70 20.31
N VAL A 241 -3.13 21.22 19.67
CA VAL A 241 -2.58 20.65 18.42
C VAL A 241 -2.08 19.22 18.66
N TYR A 242 -1.29 19.00 19.70
CA TYR A 242 -0.77 17.67 20.03
C TYR A 242 -1.88 16.70 20.46
N SER A 243 -2.83 17.16 21.28
CA SER A 243 -3.99 16.35 21.68
C SER A 243 -4.80 15.88 20.47
N LYS A 244 -5.17 16.79 19.55
CA LYS A 244 -5.87 16.43 18.32
C LYS A 244 -5.06 15.53 17.39
N ALA A 245 -3.75 15.72 17.33
CA ALA A 245 -2.87 14.83 16.57
C ALA A 245 -2.87 13.41 17.18
N ARG A 246 -2.77 13.29 18.50
CA ARG A 246 -2.85 12.01 19.23
C ARG A 246 -4.19 11.33 19.03
N GLU A 247 -5.30 12.05 19.19
CA GLU A 247 -6.66 11.55 18.90
C GLU A 247 -6.79 11.05 17.46
N GLY A 248 -6.27 11.82 16.49
CA GLY A 248 -6.28 11.45 15.08
C GLY A 248 -5.43 10.22 14.75
N VAL A 249 -4.30 10.05 15.42
CA VAL A 249 -3.46 8.84 15.31
C VAL A 249 -4.20 7.65 15.93
N MET A 250 -4.70 7.76 17.15
CA MET A 250 -5.43 6.68 17.83
C MET A 250 -6.66 6.23 17.05
N ALA A 251 -7.43 7.18 16.51
CA ALA A 251 -8.62 6.88 15.72
C ALA A 251 -8.31 6.12 14.41
N LYS A 252 -7.11 6.27 13.85
CA LYS A 252 -6.70 5.58 12.61
C LYS A 252 -5.92 4.30 12.84
N THR A 253 -5.17 4.22 13.93
CA THR A 253 -4.20 3.15 14.19
C THR A 253 -4.67 2.15 15.25
N GLY A 254 -5.70 2.50 16.04
CA GLY A 254 -6.12 1.71 17.20
C GLY A 254 -5.06 1.61 18.30
N GLY A 255 -3.94 2.34 18.19
CA GLY A 255 -2.77 2.19 19.06
C GLY A 255 -1.82 1.05 18.68
N HIS A 256 -2.07 0.33 17.58
CA HIS A 256 -1.23 -0.80 17.14
C HIS A 256 0.09 -0.38 16.46
N TYR A 257 0.20 0.89 16.09
CA TYR A 257 1.36 1.42 15.39
C TYR A 257 2.08 2.39 16.33
N PRO A 258 3.17 1.96 17.01
CA PRO A 258 3.83 2.79 18.02
C PRO A 258 4.56 3.98 17.41
N ALA A 259 5.03 3.87 16.16
CA ALA A 259 5.86 4.87 15.50
C ALA A 259 5.25 6.27 15.43
N PRO A 260 4.01 6.47 14.94
CA PRO A 260 3.38 7.79 14.93
C PRO A 260 3.21 8.40 16.33
N LEU A 261 2.91 7.60 17.35
CA LEU A 261 2.78 8.09 18.73
C LEU A 261 4.13 8.50 19.30
N LYS A 262 5.17 7.71 19.05
CA LYS A 262 6.54 8.04 19.48
C LYS A 262 7.09 9.26 18.75
N ALA A 263 6.82 9.40 17.45
CA ALA A 263 7.16 10.60 16.69
C ALA A 263 6.49 11.84 17.29
N LEU A 264 5.21 11.74 17.67
CA LEU A 264 4.48 12.84 18.30
C LEU A 264 5.11 13.23 19.64
N GLU A 265 5.46 12.26 20.48
CA GLU A 265 6.16 12.47 21.77
C GLU A 265 7.51 13.17 21.57
N VAL A 266 8.36 12.63 20.68
CA VAL A 266 9.69 13.18 20.36
C VAL A 266 9.62 14.60 19.82
N ILE A 267 8.60 14.92 19.00
CA ILE A 267 8.38 16.28 18.51
C ILE A 267 7.90 17.19 19.64
N GLU A 268 6.93 16.74 20.44
CA GLU A 268 6.34 17.54 21.51
C GLU A 268 7.38 17.99 22.53
N GLU A 269 8.21 17.05 23.00
CA GLU A 269 9.32 17.31 23.92
C GLU A 269 10.46 18.08 23.24
N GLY A 270 10.90 17.59 22.07
CA GLY A 270 12.03 18.15 21.33
C GLY A 270 11.85 19.61 20.91
N MET A 271 10.61 20.07 20.66
CA MET A 271 10.33 21.48 20.32
C MET A 271 10.59 22.46 21.47
N SER A 272 10.81 21.98 22.70
CA SER A 272 11.13 22.81 23.86
C SER A 272 12.63 22.81 24.21
N LEU A 273 13.43 22.07 23.44
CA LEU A 273 14.86 21.86 23.69
C LEU A 273 15.73 22.52 22.59
N PRO A 274 17.00 22.82 22.91
CA PRO A 274 18.03 23.04 21.90
C PRO A 274 18.11 21.86 20.91
N LEU A 275 18.52 22.15 19.68
CA LEU A 275 18.51 21.16 18.59
C LEU A 275 19.27 19.88 18.96
N ASP A 276 20.48 20.00 19.52
CA ASP A 276 21.32 18.84 19.87
C ASP A 276 20.63 17.90 20.86
N LYS A 277 20.01 18.48 21.91
CA LYS A 277 19.24 17.71 22.89
C LYS A 277 17.97 17.09 22.31
N ALA A 278 17.35 17.77 21.35
CA ALA A 278 16.19 17.23 20.66
C ALA A 278 16.58 16.08 19.70
N LEU A 279 17.78 16.11 19.11
CA LEU A 279 18.33 15.03 18.29
C LEU A 279 18.68 13.80 19.15
N GLU A 280 19.20 13.99 20.36
CA GLU A 280 19.41 12.89 21.32
C GLU A 280 18.09 12.14 21.65
N LEU A 281 16.98 12.88 21.82
CA LEU A 281 15.65 12.28 22.02
C LEU A 281 15.18 11.50 20.78
N GLU A 282 15.42 12.04 19.58
CA GLU A 282 15.09 11.41 18.32
C GLU A 282 15.85 10.07 18.17
N ALA A 283 17.17 10.09 18.38
CA ALA A 283 18.02 8.90 18.30
C ALA A 283 17.55 7.82 19.29
N LYS A 284 17.25 8.21 20.53
CA LYS A 284 16.73 7.29 21.54
C LYS A 284 15.40 6.67 21.09
N GLY A 285 14.41 7.50 20.74
CA GLY A 285 13.08 7.00 20.36
C GLY A 285 13.10 6.12 19.12
N PHE A 286 13.97 6.40 18.15
CA PHE A 286 14.10 5.59 16.93
C PHE A 286 14.75 4.25 17.25
N SER A 287 15.81 4.24 18.07
CA SER A 287 16.52 3.01 18.44
C SER A 287 15.64 1.98 19.16
N GLU A 288 14.68 2.45 19.96
CA GLU A 288 13.67 1.60 20.62
C GLU A 288 12.69 0.99 19.60
N LEU A 289 12.34 1.72 18.54
CA LEU A 289 11.34 1.27 17.56
C LEU A 289 11.88 0.32 16.51
N VAL A 290 13.10 0.51 16.01
CA VAL A 290 13.59 -0.29 14.87
C VAL A 290 13.71 -1.78 15.17
N VAL A 291 13.86 -2.11 16.46
CA VAL A 291 13.91 -3.49 16.94
C VAL A 291 12.53 -4.04 17.36
N SER A 292 11.47 -3.22 17.28
CA SER A 292 10.12 -3.63 17.65
C SER A 292 9.54 -4.66 16.66
N PRO A 293 8.69 -5.60 17.12
CA PRO A 293 8.04 -6.56 16.24
C PRO A 293 7.22 -5.91 15.12
N GLU A 294 6.58 -4.77 15.41
CA GLU A 294 5.77 -4.03 14.43
C GLU A 294 6.65 -3.43 13.33
N ALA A 295 7.80 -2.84 13.67
CA ALA A 295 8.74 -2.31 12.68
C ALA A 295 9.33 -3.44 11.82
N LYS A 296 9.74 -4.56 12.43
CA LYS A 296 10.25 -5.73 11.69
C LYS A 296 9.20 -6.31 10.74
N SER A 297 7.94 -6.35 11.16
CA SER A 297 6.82 -6.79 10.35
C SER A 297 6.57 -5.86 9.15
N LEU A 298 6.54 -4.55 9.38
CA LEU A 298 6.27 -3.56 8.33
C LEU A 298 7.42 -3.44 7.32
N MET A 299 8.67 -3.54 7.78
CA MET A 299 9.84 -3.65 6.90
C MET A 299 9.85 -4.98 6.14
N GLY A 300 9.46 -6.09 6.79
CA GLY A 300 9.25 -7.39 6.13
C GLY A 300 8.27 -7.30 4.97
N ILE A 301 7.13 -6.63 5.17
CA ILE A 301 6.13 -6.38 4.12
C ILE A 301 6.73 -5.58 2.95
N PHE A 302 7.61 -4.62 3.21
CA PHE A 302 8.30 -3.88 2.14
C PHE A 302 9.13 -4.83 1.24
N PHE A 303 9.90 -5.74 1.84
CA PHE A 303 10.68 -6.73 1.09
C PHE A 303 9.81 -7.74 0.36
N MET A 304 8.81 -8.31 1.04
CA MET A 304 7.86 -9.24 0.41
C MET A 304 7.17 -8.57 -0.78
N LYS A 305 6.73 -7.32 -0.65
CA LYS A 305 6.11 -6.60 -1.76
C LYS A 305 7.08 -6.42 -2.93
N ASN A 306 8.35 -6.09 -2.68
CA ASN A 306 9.35 -5.96 -3.74
C ASN A 306 9.62 -7.30 -4.44
N GLU A 307 9.62 -8.41 -3.70
CA GLU A 307 9.74 -9.75 -4.25
C GLU A 307 8.55 -10.08 -5.16
N VAL A 308 7.32 -9.89 -4.67
CA VAL A 308 6.07 -10.08 -5.44
C VAL A 308 6.08 -9.24 -6.71
N ASP A 309 6.38 -7.93 -6.60
CA ASP A 309 6.45 -7.03 -7.75
C ASP A 309 7.56 -7.42 -8.74
N GLY A 310 8.67 -7.97 -8.24
CA GLY A 310 9.81 -8.48 -9.00
C GLY A 310 9.44 -9.73 -9.81
N ARG A 311 8.81 -10.72 -9.17
CA ARG A 311 8.29 -11.94 -9.84
C ARG A 311 7.24 -11.57 -10.89
N ALA A 312 6.32 -10.67 -10.56
CA ALA A 312 5.37 -10.13 -11.52
C ALA A 312 6.04 -9.36 -12.67
N ALA A 313 7.18 -8.67 -12.43
CA ALA A 313 7.95 -8.00 -13.48
C ALA A 313 8.57 -9.00 -14.45
N ALA A 314 9.17 -10.06 -13.91
CA ALA A 314 9.81 -11.11 -14.70
C ALA A 314 8.78 -11.83 -15.58
N LEU A 315 7.57 -12.07 -15.07
CA LEU A 315 6.47 -12.62 -15.87
C LEU A 315 5.97 -11.64 -16.93
N ALA A 316 5.71 -10.37 -16.56
CA ALA A 316 5.25 -9.35 -17.50
C ALA A 316 6.24 -9.10 -18.66
N ALA A 317 7.55 -9.24 -18.41
CA ALA A 317 8.58 -9.08 -19.42
C ALA A 317 8.55 -10.16 -20.53
N LYS A 318 7.82 -11.26 -20.31
CA LYS A 318 7.62 -12.31 -21.33
C LYS A 318 6.51 -12.00 -22.33
N ALA A 319 5.68 -10.99 -22.07
CA ALA A 319 4.61 -10.60 -22.99
C ALA A 319 5.19 -10.13 -24.33
N THR A 320 4.60 -10.55 -25.45
CA THR A 320 5.14 -10.23 -26.78
C THR A 320 4.82 -8.81 -27.25
N HIS A 321 3.85 -8.14 -26.63
CA HIS A 321 3.39 -6.81 -27.02
C HIS A 321 2.70 -6.08 -25.84
N ASP A 322 2.60 -4.75 -25.95
CA ASP A 322 1.87 -3.92 -25.00
C ASP A 322 0.40 -3.79 -25.40
N VAL A 323 -0.51 -3.93 -24.42
CA VAL A 323 -1.95 -3.72 -24.65
C VAL A 323 -2.27 -2.23 -24.70
N GLU A 324 -2.55 -1.69 -25.88
CA GLU A 324 -2.98 -0.29 -26.06
C GLU A 324 -4.52 -0.12 -26.01
N ARG A 325 -5.26 -1.19 -26.31
CA ARG A 325 -6.72 -1.19 -26.40
C ARG A 325 -7.28 -2.41 -25.69
N ALA A 326 -8.26 -2.19 -24.82
CA ALA A 326 -8.93 -3.25 -24.09
C ALA A 326 -10.45 -3.12 -24.18
N GLY A 327 -11.15 -4.25 -24.19
CA GLY A 327 -12.60 -4.28 -23.99
C GLY A 327 -12.94 -4.49 -22.52
N VAL A 328 -14.02 -3.87 -22.03
CA VAL A 328 -14.61 -4.17 -20.72
C VAL A 328 -16.07 -4.54 -20.93
N LEU A 329 -16.42 -5.78 -20.59
CA LEU A 329 -17.77 -6.31 -20.75
C LEU A 329 -18.54 -6.19 -19.43
N GLY A 330 -19.60 -5.40 -19.43
CA GLY A 330 -20.37 -5.02 -18.25
C GLY A 330 -19.99 -3.63 -17.77
N ALA A 331 -20.91 -2.67 -17.84
CA ALA A 331 -20.74 -1.29 -17.41
C ALA A 331 -21.22 -1.04 -15.96
N GLY A 332 -21.37 -2.12 -15.20
CA GLY A 332 -21.74 -2.10 -13.78
C GLY A 332 -20.65 -1.51 -12.88
N PHE A 333 -20.78 -1.77 -11.57
CA PHE A 333 -19.88 -1.22 -10.56
C PHE A 333 -18.40 -1.61 -10.79
N MET A 334 -18.12 -2.90 -11.02
CA MET A 334 -16.76 -3.39 -11.27
C MET A 334 -16.23 -2.93 -12.62
N GLY A 335 -16.99 -3.15 -13.70
CA GLY A 335 -16.53 -2.80 -15.05
C GLY A 335 -16.30 -1.31 -15.25
N SER A 336 -17.13 -0.43 -14.69
CA SER A 336 -16.84 1.02 -14.72
C SER A 336 -15.58 1.39 -13.93
N GLY A 337 -15.30 0.71 -12.82
CA GLY A 337 -14.04 0.87 -12.08
C GLY A 337 -12.82 0.41 -12.89
N ILE A 338 -12.92 -0.73 -13.58
CA ILE A 338 -11.87 -1.29 -14.45
C ILE A 338 -11.62 -0.34 -15.63
N ALA A 339 -12.67 0.08 -16.33
CA ALA A 339 -12.59 1.01 -17.45
C ALA A 339 -11.94 2.34 -17.05
N GLN A 340 -12.29 2.86 -15.87
CA GLN A 340 -11.70 4.09 -15.34
C GLN A 340 -10.19 3.93 -15.09
N VAL A 341 -9.74 2.83 -14.48
CA VAL A 341 -8.32 2.59 -14.18
C VAL A 341 -7.50 2.39 -15.46
N LEU A 342 -8.02 1.64 -16.43
CA LEU A 342 -7.39 1.47 -17.74
C LEU A 342 -7.22 2.83 -18.46
N ALA A 343 -8.30 3.61 -18.55
CA ALA A 343 -8.27 4.93 -19.20
C ALA A 343 -7.37 5.95 -18.49
N TYR A 344 -7.25 5.84 -17.16
CA TYR A 344 -6.30 6.63 -16.35
C TYR A 344 -4.83 6.29 -16.65
N LYS A 345 -4.56 5.10 -17.18
CA LYS A 345 -3.24 4.60 -17.57
C LYS A 345 -3.04 4.58 -19.09
N ASP A 346 -3.79 5.46 -19.76
CA ASP A 346 -3.72 5.73 -21.19
C ASP A 346 -4.05 4.52 -22.09
N ILE A 347 -4.78 3.52 -21.56
CA ILE A 347 -5.32 2.41 -22.36
C ILE A 347 -6.70 2.84 -22.89
N ARG A 348 -6.95 2.64 -24.19
CA ARG A 348 -8.27 2.92 -24.79
C ARG A 348 -9.22 1.78 -24.46
N VAL A 349 -10.45 2.11 -24.07
CA VAL A 349 -11.41 1.15 -23.53
C VAL A 349 -12.68 1.14 -24.37
N GLU A 350 -13.06 -0.03 -24.87
CA GLU A 350 -14.41 -0.29 -25.39
C GLU A 350 -15.28 -0.78 -24.22
N LEU A 351 -16.12 0.09 -23.66
CA LEU A 351 -17.01 -0.22 -22.54
C LEU A 351 -18.37 -0.68 -23.06
N LYS A 352 -18.62 -1.98 -22.99
CA LYS A 352 -19.82 -2.62 -23.55
C LYS A 352 -20.79 -3.08 -22.47
N ASP A 353 -22.08 -2.82 -22.64
CA ASP A 353 -23.16 -3.46 -21.87
C ASP A 353 -24.30 -3.87 -22.81
N ARG A 354 -25.39 -4.44 -22.27
CA ARG A 354 -26.55 -4.89 -23.04
C ARG A 354 -27.42 -3.74 -23.57
N ASP A 355 -27.36 -2.56 -22.93
CA ASP A 355 -28.22 -1.43 -23.21
C ASP A 355 -27.55 -0.08 -22.89
N TRP A 356 -27.96 0.97 -23.62
CA TRP A 356 -27.43 2.32 -23.44
C TRP A 356 -27.64 2.92 -22.03
N PRO A 357 -28.77 2.71 -21.34
CA PRO A 357 -28.92 3.14 -19.94
C PRO A 357 -27.84 2.58 -19.00
N SER A 358 -27.48 1.30 -19.14
CA SER A 358 -26.44 0.66 -18.33
C SER A 358 -25.05 1.22 -18.65
N VAL A 359 -24.75 1.40 -19.94
CA VAL A 359 -23.51 2.08 -20.38
C VAL A 359 -23.45 3.53 -19.86
N GLY A 360 -24.55 4.27 -19.93
CA GLY A 360 -24.66 5.64 -19.43
C GLY A 360 -24.39 5.75 -17.93
N ARG A 361 -24.89 4.79 -17.13
CA ARG A 361 -24.55 4.67 -15.70
C ARG A 361 -23.06 4.40 -15.50
N GLY A 362 -22.47 3.49 -16.26
CA GLY A 362 -21.03 3.20 -16.21
C GLY A 362 -20.16 4.42 -16.54
N LEU A 363 -20.50 5.17 -17.59
CA LEU A 363 -19.81 6.41 -17.97
C LEU A 363 -19.90 7.48 -16.88
N LYS A 364 -21.08 7.62 -16.26
CA LYS A 364 -21.26 8.53 -15.11
C LYS A 364 -20.36 8.11 -13.95
N SER A 365 -20.30 6.82 -13.61
CA SER A 365 -19.42 6.30 -12.56
C SER A 365 -17.95 6.61 -12.86
N CYS A 366 -17.49 6.37 -14.10
CA CYS A 366 -16.12 6.72 -14.52
C CYS A 366 -15.84 8.21 -14.33
N ARG A 367 -16.76 9.07 -14.78
CA ARG A 367 -16.64 10.52 -14.63
C ARG A 367 -16.59 10.95 -13.17
N ASP A 368 -17.45 10.40 -12.32
CA ASP A 368 -17.50 10.72 -10.90
C ASP A 368 -16.18 10.34 -10.19
N LEU A 369 -15.57 9.21 -10.57
CA LEU A 369 -14.25 8.78 -10.08
C LEU A 369 -13.14 9.76 -10.51
N PHE A 370 -13.08 10.16 -11.78
CA PHE A 370 -12.11 11.15 -12.26
C PHE A 370 -12.34 12.53 -11.61
N GLN A 371 -13.58 12.98 -11.46
CA GLN A 371 -13.90 14.22 -10.74
C GLN A 371 -13.39 14.16 -9.30
N GLY A 372 -13.46 12.99 -8.66
CA GLY A 372 -12.86 12.76 -7.34
C GLY A 372 -11.35 13.00 -7.32
N LEU A 373 -10.62 12.68 -8.39
CA LEU A 373 -9.19 13.01 -8.53
C LEU A 373 -8.96 14.50 -8.74
N VAL A 374 -9.80 15.16 -9.54
CA VAL A 374 -9.74 16.62 -9.77
C VAL A 374 -9.98 17.40 -8.49
N ARG A 375 -11.01 17.03 -7.71
CA ARG A 375 -11.30 17.65 -6.39
C ARG A 375 -10.13 17.50 -5.42
N ARG A 376 -9.41 16.38 -5.50
CA ARG A 376 -8.21 16.09 -4.71
C ARG A 376 -6.92 16.67 -5.31
N ARG A 377 -7.01 17.42 -6.41
CA ARG A 377 -5.88 18.01 -7.16
C ARG A 377 -4.84 16.99 -7.61
N LYS A 378 -5.26 15.74 -7.83
CA LYS A 378 -4.44 14.67 -8.40
C LYS A 378 -4.56 14.59 -9.93
N MET A 379 -5.46 15.37 -10.51
CA MET A 379 -5.75 15.44 -11.93
C MET A 379 -6.27 16.84 -12.26
N THR A 380 -6.01 17.34 -13.46
CA THR A 380 -6.56 18.59 -13.98
C THR A 380 -7.87 18.35 -14.73
N PRO A 381 -8.72 19.37 -14.93
CA PRO A 381 -9.91 19.24 -15.76
C PRO A 381 -9.63 18.79 -17.20
N VAL A 382 -8.50 19.21 -17.78
CA VAL A 382 -8.08 18.81 -19.13
C VAL A 382 -7.72 17.33 -19.18
N GLU A 383 -6.93 16.86 -18.21
CA GLU A 383 -6.59 15.44 -18.08
C GLU A 383 -7.85 14.59 -17.91
N LEU A 384 -8.85 15.04 -17.14
CA LEU A 384 -10.13 14.34 -17.02
C LEU A 384 -10.82 14.19 -18.38
N THR A 385 -10.91 15.25 -19.16
CA THR A 385 -11.52 15.22 -20.50
C THR A 385 -10.78 14.24 -21.41
N LEU A 386 -9.45 14.25 -21.39
CA LEU A 386 -8.61 13.30 -22.13
C LEU A 386 -8.85 11.86 -21.69
N ALA A 387 -8.89 11.59 -20.38
CA ALA A 387 -9.15 10.25 -19.87
C ALA A 387 -10.56 9.75 -20.23
N MET A 388 -11.58 10.61 -20.13
CA MET A 388 -12.93 10.26 -20.57
C MET A 388 -13.01 9.99 -22.07
N SER A 389 -12.24 10.70 -22.90
CA SER A 389 -12.22 10.49 -24.36
C SER A 389 -11.64 9.13 -24.78
N ARG A 390 -10.98 8.41 -23.86
CA ARG A 390 -10.47 7.06 -24.09
C ARG A 390 -11.49 5.96 -23.81
N ILE A 391 -12.64 6.29 -23.23
CA ILE A 391 -13.70 5.32 -22.93
C ILE A 391 -14.77 5.45 -24.01
N HIS A 392 -14.79 4.50 -24.93
CA HIS A 392 -15.77 4.40 -26.00
C HIS A 392 -16.95 3.53 -25.55
N PRO A 393 -18.16 4.09 -25.48
CA PRO A 393 -19.34 3.34 -25.08
C PRO A 393 -19.89 2.49 -26.24
N ALA A 394 -20.28 1.26 -25.96
CA ALA A 394 -20.85 0.35 -26.95
C ALA A 394 -22.00 -0.50 -26.38
N VAL A 395 -22.92 -0.92 -27.24
CA VAL A 395 -23.93 -1.96 -26.94
C VAL A 395 -23.80 -3.19 -27.83
N ASP A 396 -23.11 -3.03 -28.97
CA ASP A 396 -22.71 -4.08 -29.89
C ASP A 396 -21.18 -4.31 -29.84
N TYR A 397 -20.69 -5.23 -30.68
CA TYR A 397 -19.29 -5.64 -30.74
C TYR A 397 -18.50 -4.98 -31.89
N GLY A 398 -19.03 -3.95 -32.56
CA GLY A 398 -18.40 -3.34 -33.74
C GLY A 398 -16.99 -2.79 -33.50
N GLY A 399 -16.67 -2.36 -32.27
CA GLY A 399 -15.34 -1.89 -31.88
C GLY A 399 -14.32 -2.99 -31.54
N PHE A 400 -14.73 -4.26 -31.50
CA PHE A 400 -13.93 -5.33 -30.90
C PHE A 400 -12.88 -5.93 -31.84
N GLY A 401 -13.02 -5.79 -33.16
CA GLY A 401 -12.13 -6.46 -34.13
C GLY A 401 -10.64 -6.05 -34.07
N ARG A 402 -10.31 -4.96 -33.35
CA ARG A 402 -8.93 -4.50 -33.13
C ARG A 402 -8.47 -4.65 -31.68
N LEU A 403 -9.25 -5.32 -30.84
CA LEU A 403 -8.87 -5.58 -29.46
C LEU A 403 -7.94 -6.78 -29.41
N GLU A 404 -6.98 -6.71 -28.49
CA GLU A 404 -6.03 -7.78 -28.17
C GLU A 404 -6.29 -8.33 -26.76
N PHE A 405 -7.07 -7.59 -25.96
CA PHE A 405 -7.36 -7.93 -24.57
C PHE A 405 -8.79 -7.54 -24.21
N VAL A 406 -9.51 -8.42 -23.52
CA VAL A 406 -10.87 -8.15 -23.03
C VAL A 406 -10.99 -8.59 -21.57
N ILE A 407 -11.62 -7.76 -20.76
CA ILE A 407 -11.93 -8.05 -19.36
C ILE A 407 -13.45 -8.21 -19.21
N GLU A 408 -13.87 -9.37 -18.75
CA GLU A 408 -15.27 -9.70 -18.51
C GLU A 408 -15.67 -9.43 -17.06
N ALA A 409 -16.69 -8.60 -16.86
CA ALA A 409 -17.25 -8.20 -15.57
C ALA A 409 -18.80 -8.20 -15.58
N VAL A 410 -19.39 -9.21 -16.22
CA VAL A 410 -20.81 -9.53 -16.22
C VAL A 410 -21.21 -10.37 -15.00
N PHE A 411 -22.50 -10.70 -14.88
CA PHE A 411 -23.04 -11.46 -13.76
C PHE A 411 -22.40 -12.84 -13.61
N GLU A 412 -22.42 -13.34 -12.37
CA GLU A 412 -21.82 -14.62 -11.96
C GLU A 412 -22.70 -15.81 -12.39
N ASP A 413 -22.80 -16.00 -13.70
CA ASP A 413 -23.56 -17.07 -14.35
C ASP A 413 -22.72 -17.70 -15.48
N VAL A 414 -22.50 -19.02 -15.39
CA VAL A 414 -21.62 -19.75 -16.31
C VAL A 414 -22.14 -19.71 -17.75
N ALA A 415 -23.45 -19.90 -17.94
CA ALA A 415 -24.04 -19.93 -19.28
C ALA A 415 -23.95 -18.57 -19.97
N LEU A 416 -24.21 -17.49 -19.23
CA LEU A 416 -24.01 -16.12 -19.71
C LEU A 416 -22.54 -15.86 -20.05
N LYS A 417 -21.60 -16.23 -19.17
CA LYS A 417 -20.17 -16.02 -19.42
C LYS A 417 -19.67 -16.81 -20.63
N HIS A 418 -20.10 -18.06 -20.81
CA HIS A 418 -19.83 -18.85 -22.02
C HIS A 418 -20.35 -18.19 -23.28
N LYS A 419 -21.60 -17.72 -23.27
CA LYS A 419 -22.19 -16.98 -24.39
C LYS A 419 -21.36 -15.73 -24.73
N VAL A 420 -20.96 -14.97 -23.71
CA VAL A 420 -20.15 -13.77 -23.87
C VAL A 420 -18.76 -14.09 -24.45
N ILE A 421 -18.11 -15.16 -24.00
CA ILE A 421 -16.85 -15.65 -24.57
C ILE A 421 -17.02 -15.93 -26.07
N GLN A 422 -18.04 -16.70 -26.43
CA GLN A 422 -18.30 -17.09 -27.82
C GLN A 422 -18.60 -15.88 -28.73
N GLU A 423 -19.41 -14.93 -28.25
CA GLU A 423 -19.71 -13.70 -28.98
C GLU A 423 -18.45 -12.85 -29.21
N VAL A 424 -17.55 -12.79 -28.23
CA VAL A 424 -16.26 -12.08 -28.36
C VAL A 424 -15.33 -12.80 -29.33
N GLU A 425 -15.18 -14.12 -29.21
CA GLU A 425 -14.32 -14.91 -30.11
C GLU A 425 -14.75 -14.83 -31.57
N ALA A 426 -16.05 -14.71 -31.85
CA ALA A 426 -16.61 -14.59 -33.19
C ALA A 426 -16.22 -13.30 -33.91
N VAL A 427 -15.88 -12.23 -33.18
CA VAL A 427 -15.59 -10.90 -33.75
C VAL A 427 -14.16 -10.44 -33.54
N THR A 428 -13.31 -11.24 -32.89
CA THR A 428 -11.93 -10.89 -32.51
C THR A 428 -10.91 -11.85 -33.10
N SER A 429 -9.65 -11.39 -33.15
CA SER A 429 -8.53 -12.20 -33.64
C SER A 429 -8.27 -13.44 -32.77
N GLU A 430 -7.64 -14.46 -33.35
CA GLU A 430 -7.21 -15.67 -32.61
C GLU A 430 -6.22 -15.40 -31.48
N ARG A 431 -5.59 -14.22 -31.46
CA ARG A 431 -4.63 -13.81 -30.44
C ARG A 431 -5.27 -13.09 -29.26
N LEU A 432 -6.57 -12.77 -29.32
CA LEU A 432 -7.25 -12.06 -28.25
C LEU A 432 -7.18 -12.87 -26.95
N ILE A 433 -6.74 -12.20 -25.88
CA ILE A 433 -6.80 -12.73 -24.52
C ILE A 433 -8.13 -12.34 -23.86
N PHE A 434 -8.82 -13.33 -23.29
CA PHE A 434 -10.06 -13.17 -22.55
C PHE A 434 -9.80 -13.34 -21.05
N ALA A 435 -9.90 -12.25 -20.31
CA ALA A 435 -9.69 -12.21 -18.87
C ALA A 435 -11.02 -12.11 -18.12
N SER A 436 -11.33 -13.06 -17.23
CA SER A 436 -12.56 -13.04 -16.42
C SER A 436 -12.34 -12.44 -15.03
N ASN A 437 -13.17 -11.49 -14.62
CA ASN A 437 -13.22 -10.94 -13.25
C ASN A 437 -14.19 -11.71 -12.33
N THR A 438 -14.52 -12.96 -12.65
CA THR A 438 -15.27 -13.85 -11.74
C THR A 438 -14.56 -13.96 -10.38
N SER A 439 -15.32 -14.25 -9.31
CA SER A 439 -14.78 -14.39 -7.96
C SER A 439 -14.96 -15.79 -7.36
N THR A 440 -15.78 -16.65 -7.98
CA THR A 440 -16.05 -18.02 -7.51
C THR A 440 -15.97 -19.09 -8.58
N ILE A 441 -16.23 -18.76 -9.85
CA ILE A 441 -16.28 -19.76 -10.93
C ILE A 441 -14.84 -20.12 -11.34
N PRO A 442 -14.44 -21.40 -11.29
CA PRO A 442 -13.13 -21.82 -11.79
C PRO A 442 -12.93 -21.41 -13.26
N ILE A 443 -11.76 -20.88 -13.58
CA ILE A 443 -11.43 -20.40 -14.92
C ILE A 443 -11.42 -21.55 -15.93
N ALA A 444 -11.01 -22.76 -15.54
CA ALA A 444 -11.10 -23.96 -16.37
C ALA A 444 -12.54 -24.24 -16.82
N ARG A 445 -13.53 -24.01 -15.94
CA ARG A 445 -14.95 -24.16 -16.26
C ARG A 445 -15.40 -23.10 -17.28
N LEU A 446 -14.92 -21.86 -17.16
CA LEU A 446 -15.19 -20.81 -18.15
C LEU A 446 -14.50 -21.10 -19.50
N ALA A 447 -13.25 -21.56 -19.46
CA ALA A 447 -12.48 -21.94 -20.62
C ALA A 447 -13.14 -23.09 -21.42
N GLY A 448 -13.93 -23.94 -20.78
CA GLY A 448 -14.74 -24.96 -21.48
C GLY A 448 -15.77 -24.40 -22.47
N GLY A 449 -16.16 -23.12 -22.35
CA GLY A 449 -17.02 -22.44 -23.31
C GLY A 449 -16.27 -21.74 -24.45
N SER A 450 -14.94 -21.77 -24.44
CA SER A 450 -14.04 -21.10 -25.37
C SER A 450 -13.55 -22.06 -26.46
N SER A 451 -13.45 -21.57 -27.70
CA SER A 451 -12.74 -22.28 -28.78
C SER A 451 -11.22 -22.13 -28.68
N ARG A 452 -10.75 -21.21 -27.83
CA ARG A 452 -9.34 -20.84 -27.63
C ARG A 452 -8.98 -20.81 -26.13
N PRO A 453 -9.14 -21.93 -25.40
CA PRO A 453 -9.01 -21.96 -23.93
C PRO A 453 -7.65 -21.49 -23.42
N HIS A 454 -6.60 -21.59 -24.24
CA HIS A 454 -5.25 -21.12 -23.93
C HIS A 454 -5.11 -19.59 -23.82
N ASN A 455 -6.09 -18.85 -24.32
CA ASN A 455 -6.18 -17.40 -24.19
C ASN A 455 -7.14 -16.96 -23.07
N VAL A 456 -7.76 -17.92 -22.36
CA VAL A 456 -8.64 -17.63 -21.23
C VAL A 456 -7.83 -17.64 -19.93
N VAL A 457 -8.01 -16.60 -19.13
CA VAL A 457 -7.28 -16.35 -17.88
C VAL A 457 -8.21 -15.67 -16.88
N GLY A 458 -7.96 -15.83 -15.59
CA GLY A 458 -8.65 -15.05 -14.56
C GLY A 458 -7.92 -13.76 -14.24
N MET A 459 -8.66 -12.70 -14.00
CA MET A 459 -8.16 -11.38 -13.63
C MET A 459 -9.11 -10.78 -12.59
N HIS A 460 -8.98 -11.26 -11.35
CA HIS A 460 -9.89 -10.98 -10.25
C HIS A 460 -9.50 -9.69 -9.52
N PHE A 461 -10.35 -8.67 -9.66
CA PHE A 461 -10.20 -7.37 -9.02
C PHE A 461 -10.99 -7.28 -7.71
N PHE A 462 -10.45 -6.50 -6.77
CA PHE A 462 -11.09 -6.24 -5.49
C PHE A 462 -11.85 -4.90 -5.51
N SER A 463 -13.04 -4.90 -4.92
CA SER A 463 -13.90 -3.72 -4.82
C SER A 463 -13.48 -2.80 -3.66
N PRO A 464 -13.42 -1.47 -3.85
CA PRO A 464 -13.51 -0.74 -5.11
C PRO A 464 -12.22 -0.79 -5.94
N VAL A 465 -12.34 -1.03 -7.24
CA VAL A 465 -11.21 -1.29 -8.17
C VAL A 465 -10.11 -0.21 -8.13
N HIS A 466 -10.47 1.07 -8.03
CA HIS A 466 -9.50 2.18 -8.03
C HIS A 466 -8.78 2.40 -6.69
N LYS A 467 -9.18 1.69 -5.61
CA LYS A 467 -8.57 1.80 -4.28
C LYS A 467 -7.81 0.56 -3.87
N MET A 468 -8.36 -0.62 -4.18
CA MET A 468 -7.76 -1.87 -3.74
C MET A 468 -6.47 -2.13 -4.52
N PRO A 469 -5.33 -2.37 -3.85
CA PRO A 469 -4.04 -2.50 -4.53
C PRO A 469 -3.85 -3.88 -5.19
N LEU A 470 -4.47 -4.93 -4.63
CA LEU A 470 -4.30 -6.29 -5.13
C LEU A 470 -5.02 -6.53 -6.47
N LEU A 471 -4.41 -7.37 -7.29
CA LEU A 471 -5.01 -8.07 -8.42
C LEU A 471 -4.57 -9.53 -8.35
N GLU A 472 -5.52 -10.45 -8.35
CA GLU A 472 -5.26 -11.88 -8.40
C GLU A 472 -5.41 -12.35 -9.86
N VAL A 473 -4.33 -12.87 -10.44
CA VAL A 473 -4.32 -13.42 -11.81
C VAL A 473 -4.32 -14.93 -11.72
N ILE A 474 -5.30 -15.56 -12.36
CA ILE A 474 -5.56 -16.99 -12.20
C ILE A 474 -5.18 -17.73 -13.48
N ARG A 475 -4.28 -18.70 -13.35
CA ARG A 475 -3.93 -19.62 -14.43
C ARG A 475 -4.69 -20.93 -14.27
N HIS A 476 -5.34 -21.39 -15.33
CA HIS A 476 -5.84 -22.77 -15.41
C HIS A 476 -4.86 -23.64 -16.22
N PRO A 477 -5.00 -24.98 -16.21
CA PRO A 477 -4.01 -25.87 -16.82
C PRO A 477 -3.72 -25.62 -18.31
N ALA A 478 -4.68 -25.06 -19.06
CA ALA A 478 -4.49 -24.75 -20.47
C ALA A 478 -4.08 -23.29 -20.73
N THR A 479 -4.07 -22.38 -19.74
CA THR A 479 -3.63 -20.98 -19.93
C THR A 479 -2.22 -20.93 -20.48
N SER A 480 -2.03 -20.25 -21.61
CA SER A 480 -0.71 -20.05 -22.21
C SER A 480 0.15 -19.08 -21.40
N GLU A 481 1.47 -19.25 -21.48
CA GLU A 481 2.42 -18.32 -20.86
C GLU A 481 2.27 -16.89 -21.40
N GLU A 482 1.89 -16.73 -22.67
CA GLU A 482 1.63 -15.42 -23.27
C GLU A 482 0.39 -14.74 -22.69
N ALA A 483 -0.71 -15.47 -22.52
CA ALA A 483 -1.93 -14.95 -21.92
C ALA A 483 -1.67 -14.52 -20.46
N LEU A 484 -0.92 -15.35 -19.72
CA LEU A 484 -0.54 -15.06 -18.34
C LEU A 484 0.35 -13.82 -18.26
N ALA A 485 1.43 -13.77 -19.06
CA ALA A 485 2.39 -12.67 -19.07
C ALA A 485 1.72 -11.34 -19.43
N THR A 486 0.89 -11.32 -20.46
CA THR A 486 0.17 -10.12 -20.89
C THR A 486 -0.83 -9.65 -19.83
N THR A 487 -1.56 -10.57 -19.18
CA THR A 487 -2.49 -10.22 -18.09
C THR A 487 -1.77 -9.61 -16.90
N VAL A 488 -0.63 -10.19 -16.51
CA VAL A 488 0.24 -9.64 -15.45
C VAL A 488 0.76 -8.25 -15.87
N GLN A 489 1.18 -8.08 -17.12
CA GLN A 489 1.64 -6.80 -17.67
C GLN A 489 0.56 -5.71 -17.58
N VAL A 490 -0.68 -6.01 -17.99
CA VAL A 490 -1.83 -5.11 -17.87
C VAL A 490 -2.11 -4.77 -16.40
N GLY A 491 -2.11 -5.77 -15.52
CA GLY A 491 -2.23 -5.61 -14.07
C GLY A 491 -1.22 -4.61 -13.49
N LYS A 492 0.06 -4.79 -13.82
CA LYS A 492 1.14 -3.90 -13.38
C LYS A 492 1.02 -2.50 -13.95
N ARG A 493 0.66 -2.35 -15.23
CA ARG A 493 0.45 -1.04 -15.87
C ARG A 493 -0.69 -0.26 -15.20
N MET A 494 -1.71 -0.96 -14.70
CA MET A 494 -2.77 -0.38 -13.85
C MET A 494 -2.27 0.13 -12.49
N GLY A 495 -1.06 -0.22 -12.08
CA GLY A 495 -0.49 0.09 -10.77
C GLY A 495 -0.97 -0.86 -9.67
N LYS A 496 -1.39 -2.07 -10.04
CA LYS A 496 -1.79 -3.13 -9.10
C LYS A 496 -0.56 -3.91 -8.63
N THR A 497 -0.63 -4.42 -7.40
CA THR A 497 0.22 -5.51 -6.93
C THR A 497 -0.40 -6.81 -7.41
N VAL A 498 0.33 -7.57 -8.22
CA VAL A 498 -0.19 -8.74 -8.92
C VAL A 498 0.35 -10.00 -8.27
N ILE A 499 -0.54 -10.87 -7.80
CA ILE A 499 -0.20 -12.25 -7.40
C ILE A 499 -0.75 -13.20 -8.47
N VAL A 500 -0.03 -14.30 -8.71
CA VAL A 500 -0.46 -15.35 -9.64
C VAL A 500 -0.84 -16.57 -8.83
N VAL A 501 -2.03 -17.12 -9.09
CA VAL A 501 -2.55 -18.31 -8.41
C VAL A 501 -3.02 -19.33 -9.43
N ASN A 502 -2.99 -20.61 -9.06
CA ASN A 502 -3.58 -21.66 -9.85
C ASN A 502 -5.10 -21.67 -9.67
N ASP A 503 -5.78 -22.17 -10.70
CA ASP A 503 -7.23 -22.22 -10.74
C ASP A 503 -7.80 -23.18 -9.70
N GLY A 504 -8.89 -22.75 -9.06
CA GLY A 504 -9.60 -23.49 -8.04
C GLY A 504 -10.85 -22.74 -7.59
N PRO A 505 -11.83 -23.42 -6.96
CA PRO A 505 -13.05 -22.76 -6.50
C PRO A 505 -12.76 -21.65 -5.50
N GLY A 506 -13.14 -20.40 -5.83
CA GLY A 506 -12.82 -19.22 -5.01
C GLY A 506 -11.35 -18.78 -5.03
N PHE A 507 -10.53 -19.37 -5.89
CA PHE A 507 -9.10 -19.08 -6.04
C PHE A 507 -8.35 -19.14 -4.71
N PHE A 508 -7.47 -18.19 -4.42
CA PHE A 508 -6.87 -18.06 -3.10
C PHE A 508 -7.70 -17.12 -2.22
N THR A 509 -8.00 -15.92 -2.71
CA THR A 509 -8.52 -14.87 -1.82
C THR A 509 -9.96 -15.09 -1.34
N THR A 510 -10.91 -15.35 -2.24
CA THR A 510 -12.32 -15.60 -1.86
C THR A 510 -12.42 -16.85 -1.01
N ARG A 511 -11.67 -17.89 -1.37
CA ARG A 511 -11.60 -19.16 -0.66
C ARG A 511 -11.16 -18.98 0.79
N VAL A 512 -10.07 -18.24 1.03
CA VAL A 512 -9.52 -17.99 2.37
C VAL A 512 -10.40 -17.06 3.21
N LEU A 513 -11.06 -16.07 2.58
CA LEU A 513 -11.94 -15.14 3.29
C LEU A 513 -13.22 -15.80 3.80
N ALA A 514 -13.73 -16.82 3.11
CA ALA A 514 -15.01 -17.44 3.45
C ALA A 514 -15.03 -18.10 4.84
N PRO A 515 -14.05 -18.95 5.24
CA PRO A 515 -13.97 -19.50 6.60
C PRO A 515 -13.89 -18.45 7.70
N PHE A 516 -13.17 -17.34 7.48
CA PHE A 516 -13.10 -16.23 8.43
C PHE A 516 -14.49 -15.64 8.72
N LEU A 517 -15.26 -15.39 7.66
CA LEU A 517 -16.63 -14.88 7.77
C LEU A 517 -17.58 -15.94 8.36
N ASN A 518 -17.50 -17.18 7.89
CA ASN A 518 -18.34 -18.26 8.37
C ASN A 518 -18.11 -18.53 9.87
N GLU A 519 -16.88 -18.46 10.35
CA GLU A 519 -16.58 -18.67 11.76
C GLU A 519 -17.09 -17.51 12.64
N ALA A 520 -17.00 -16.26 12.16
CA ALA A 520 -17.65 -15.13 12.83
C ALA A 520 -19.19 -15.31 12.92
N ALA A 521 -19.80 -15.85 11.86
CA ALA A 521 -21.22 -16.20 11.85
C ALA A 521 -21.54 -17.34 12.83
N TRP A 522 -20.70 -18.38 12.93
CA TRP A 522 -20.85 -19.45 13.91
C TRP A 522 -20.76 -18.93 15.34
N ILE A 523 -19.77 -18.07 15.63
CA ILE A 523 -19.62 -17.41 16.94
C ILE A 523 -20.87 -16.59 17.30
N LEU A 524 -21.49 -15.92 16.32
CA LEU A 524 -22.76 -15.22 16.51
C LEU A 524 -23.87 -16.20 16.93
N THR A 525 -24.04 -17.32 16.23
CA THR A 525 -25.07 -18.34 16.59
C THR A 525 -24.87 -18.95 17.98
N GLN A 526 -23.63 -18.95 18.47
CA GLN A 526 -23.27 -19.48 19.78
C GLN A 526 -23.49 -18.48 20.93
N GLY A 527 -23.94 -17.26 20.62
CA GLY A 527 -24.37 -16.31 21.62
C GLY A 527 -23.44 -15.12 21.86
N ALA A 528 -22.42 -14.91 21.03
CA ALA A 528 -21.65 -13.66 21.08
C ALA A 528 -22.41 -12.51 20.38
N PRO A 529 -22.54 -11.32 21.00
CA PRO A 529 -23.16 -10.17 20.36
C PRO A 529 -22.38 -9.67 19.14
N ILE A 530 -23.10 -9.17 18.13
CA ILE A 530 -22.54 -8.63 16.88
C ILE A 530 -21.44 -7.58 17.15
N GLU A 531 -21.70 -6.63 18.05
CA GLU A 531 -20.71 -5.59 18.38
C GLU A 531 -19.48 -6.13 19.10
N GLN A 532 -19.61 -7.21 19.87
CA GLN A 532 -18.47 -7.84 20.52
C GLN A 532 -17.56 -8.48 19.48
N ILE A 533 -18.12 -9.24 18.53
CA ILE A 533 -17.36 -9.91 17.47
C ILE A 533 -16.59 -8.87 16.65
N ASP A 534 -17.28 -7.86 16.14
CA ASP A 534 -16.66 -6.80 15.35
C ASP A 534 -15.60 -6.03 16.15
N ARG A 535 -15.87 -5.72 17.43
CA ARG A 535 -14.92 -5.02 18.30
C ARG A 535 -13.69 -5.87 18.60
N ALA A 536 -13.84 -7.17 18.83
CA ALA A 536 -12.73 -8.07 19.13
C ALA A 536 -11.73 -8.11 17.96
N LEU A 537 -12.23 -8.31 16.73
CA LEU A 537 -11.37 -8.39 15.54
C LEU A 537 -10.80 -7.03 15.14
N THR A 538 -11.55 -5.94 15.29
CA THR A 538 -11.02 -4.58 15.01
C THR A 538 -9.98 -4.14 16.04
N ARG A 539 -10.15 -4.48 17.32
CA ARG A 539 -9.13 -4.30 18.36
C ARG A 539 -7.93 -5.23 18.17
N TRP A 540 -8.08 -6.34 17.48
CA TRP A 540 -6.96 -7.21 17.15
C TRP A 540 -6.13 -6.67 15.98
N GLY A 541 -6.77 -5.88 15.10
CA GLY A 541 -6.11 -5.08 14.07
C GLY A 541 -6.82 -5.00 12.72
N PHE A 542 -7.93 -5.74 12.51
CA PHE A 542 -8.64 -5.71 11.24
C PHE A 542 -9.29 -4.33 11.00
N PRO A 543 -9.31 -3.82 9.75
CA PRO A 543 -9.87 -2.50 9.44
C PRO A 543 -11.39 -2.44 9.60
N VAL A 544 -12.07 -3.57 9.41
CA VAL A 544 -13.52 -3.73 9.50
C VAL A 544 -13.79 -5.04 10.23
N GLY A 545 -14.78 -5.04 11.13
CA GLY A 545 -15.20 -6.28 11.80
C GLY A 545 -15.91 -7.22 10.82
N PRO A 546 -15.82 -8.56 11.02
CA PRO A 546 -16.33 -9.54 10.07
C PRO A 546 -17.83 -9.42 9.80
N ILE A 547 -18.65 -9.07 10.79
CA ILE A 547 -20.10 -8.95 10.61
C ILE A 547 -20.44 -7.68 9.81
N ALA A 548 -19.77 -6.55 10.10
CA ALA A 548 -19.90 -5.36 9.26
C ALA A 548 -19.38 -5.60 7.84
N LEU A 549 -18.32 -6.41 7.67
CA LEU A 549 -17.78 -6.75 6.35
C LEU A 549 -18.79 -7.55 5.52
N MET A 550 -19.53 -8.48 6.12
CA MET A 550 -20.63 -9.19 5.44
C MET A 550 -21.70 -8.22 4.90
N ASP A 551 -22.07 -7.21 5.70
CA ASP A 551 -23.01 -6.18 5.25
C ASP A 551 -22.43 -5.30 4.13
N GLU A 552 -21.13 -5.00 4.16
CA GLU A 552 -20.47 -4.21 3.12
C GLU A 552 -20.34 -4.94 1.78
N VAL A 553 -20.00 -6.23 1.82
CA VAL A 553 -19.98 -7.12 0.64
C VAL A 553 -21.40 -7.32 0.11
N GLY A 554 -22.36 -7.50 1.02
CA GLY A 554 -23.74 -7.84 0.71
C GLY A 554 -24.04 -9.29 1.07
N ILE A 555 -25.05 -9.48 1.92
CA ILE A 555 -25.43 -10.80 2.46
C ILE A 555 -25.86 -11.77 1.34
N ASP A 556 -26.47 -11.25 0.28
CA ASP A 556 -26.92 -12.03 -0.87
C ASP A 556 -25.76 -12.54 -1.73
N ILE A 557 -24.73 -11.70 -1.91
CA ILE A 557 -23.50 -12.07 -2.60
C ILE A 557 -22.75 -13.11 -1.75
N GLY A 558 -22.59 -12.86 -0.44
CA GLY A 558 -21.97 -13.81 0.48
C GLY A 558 -22.69 -15.17 0.50
N GLY A 559 -24.03 -15.17 0.52
CA GLY A 559 -24.83 -16.40 0.47
C GLY A 559 -24.74 -17.15 -0.86
N HIS A 560 -24.50 -16.45 -1.98
CA HIS A 560 -24.20 -17.10 -3.26
C HIS A 560 -22.80 -17.74 -3.24
N VAL A 561 -21.78 -17.00 -2.81
CA VAL A 561 -20.40 -17.50 -2.68
C VAL A 561 -20.33 -18.71 -1.76
N SER A 562 -20.97 -18.63 -0.59
CA SER A 562 -21.01 -19.71 0.40
C SER A 562 -21.59 -21.00 -0.19
N ARG A 563 -22.69 -20.92 -0.95
CA ARG A 563 -23.27 -22.08 -1.65
C ARG A 563 -22.32 -22.68 -2.68
N VAL A 564 -21.67 -21.84 -3.49
CA VAL A 564 -20.71 -22.33 -4.48
C VAL A 564 -19.56 -23.05 -3.80
N LEU A 565 -18.93 -22.46 -2.77
CA LEU A 565 -17.82 -23.10 -2.07
C LEU A 565 -18.23 -24.37 -1.32
N LEU A 566 -19.46 -24.41 -0.77
CA LEU A 566 -20.01 -25.60 -0.13
C LEU A 566 -20.11 -26.80 -1.10
N GLU A 567 -20.47 -26.56 -2.36
CA GLU A 567 -20.51 -27.62 -3.39
C GLU A 567 -19.14 -28.28 -3.63
N TYR A 568 -18.05 -27.53 -3.44
CA TYR A 568 -16.69 -28.03 -3.67
C TYR A 568 -16.02 -28.58 -2.41
N PHE A 569 -16.25 -27.97 -1.25
CA PHE A 569 -15.49 -28.25 -0.03
C PHE A 569 -16.32 -28.88 1.11
N GLY A 570 -17.65 -28.97 0.94
CA GLY A 570 -18.53 -29.62 1.91
C GLY A 570 -18.48 -28.99 3.31
N GLU A 571 -18.58 -29.84 4.34
CA GLU A 571 -18.69 -29.43 5.75
C GLU A 571 -17.56 -28.49 6.22
N ARG A 572 -16.37 -28.56 5.60
CA ARG A 572 -15.23 -27.71 5.92
C ARG A 572 -15.51 -26.21 5.77
N ILE A 573 -16.29 -25.80 4.76
CA ILE A 573 -16.66 -24.39 4.50
C ILE A 573 -18.13 -24.12 4.87
N GLN A 574 -18.80 -25.03 5.58
CA GLN A 574 -20.21 -24.86 5.91
C GLN A 574 -20.46 -23.61 6.77
N ALA A 575 -21.31 -22.73 6.22
CA ALA A 575 -21.84 -21.57 6.92
C ALA A 575 -23.06 -21.95 7.78
N PRO A 576 -23.33 -21.25 8.88
CA PRO A 576 -24.58 -21.41 9.61
C PRO A 576 -25.79 -20.90 8.80
N GLU A 577 -26.98 -21.43 9.08
CA GLU A 577 -28.23 -21.12 8.36
C GLU A 577 -28.70 -19.65 8.49
N ILE A 578 -27.98 -18.80 9.24
CA ILE A 578 -28.35 -17.41 9.48
C ILE A 578 -28.47 -16.60 8.18
N PHE A 579 -27.65 -16.90 7.17
CA PHE A 579 -27.62 -16.13 5.94
C PHE A 579 -28.94 -16.24 5.17
N GLN A 580 -29.52 -17.44 5.10
CA GLN A 580 -30.80 -17.64 4.43
C GLN A 580 -31.93 -16.92 5.17
N ARG A 581 -31.98 -17.02 6.51
CA ARG A 581 -32.98 -16.30 7.32
C ARG A 581 -32.94 -14.78 7.13
N LEU A 582 -31.74 -14.20 7.03
CA LEU A 582 -31.56 -12.76 6.78
C LEU A 582 -32.08 -12.36 5.39
N LEU A 583 -31.80 -13.17 4.38
CA LEU A 583 -32.27 -12.91 3.02
C LEU A 583 -33.79 -13.02 2.91
N ASP A 584 -34.38 -14.00 3.60
CA ASP A 584 -35.84 -14.18 3.65
C ASP A 584 -36.54 -12.98 4.34
N ASP A 585 -35.88 -12.31 5.30
CA ASP A 585 -36.32 -11.04 5.92
C ASP A 585 -36.00 -9.78 5.07
N GLY A 586 -35.44 -9.96 3.87
CA GLY A 586 -35.08 -8.86 2.96
C GLY A 586 -33.82 -8.08 3.35
N ARG A 587 -32.98 -8.63 4.23
CA ARG A 587 -31.71 -8.00 4.66
C ARG A 587 -30.59 -8.34 3.68
N THR A 588 -30.17 -7.33 2.93
CA THR A 588 -29.10 -7.48 1.91
C THR A 588 -27.82 -6.73 2.26
N GLY A 589 -27.75 -6.16 3.46
CA GLY A 589 -26.60 -5.40 3.96
C GLY A 589 -26.67 -3.92 3.63
N ARG A 590 -25.50 -3.29 3.50
CA ARG A 590 -25.34 -1.84 3.31
C ARG A 590 -26.09 -1.30 2.09
N LYS A 591 -26.14 -2.08 1.00
CA LYS A 591 -26.82 -1.68 -0.24
C LYS A 591 -28.34 -1.61 -0.10
N GLY A 592 -28.92 -2.46 0.74
CA GLY A 592 -30.35 -2.47 1.05
C GLY A 592 -30.75 -1.56 2.19
N GLY A 593 -29.79 -0.86 2.82
CA GLY A 593 -30.04 -0.03 4.00
C GLY A 593 -30.14 -0.83 5.31
N LYS A 594 -30.21 -2.16 5.26
CA LYS A 594 -30.43 -3.04 6.41
C LYS A 594 -29.76 -4.41 6.21
N GLY A 595 -29.01 -4.84 7.20
CA GLY A 595 -28.28 -6.10 7.29
C GLY A 595 -28.27 -6.63 8.72
N PHE A 596 -27.09 -6.98 9.23
CA PHE A 596 -26.86 -7.06 10.68
C PHE A 596 -26.92 -5.67 11.33
N TYR A 597 -26.50 -4.65 10.60
CA TYR A 597 -26.55 -3.24 10.98
C TYR A 597 -27.62 -2.48 10.20
N ARG A 598 -27.98 -1.30 10.71
CA ARG A 598 -28.79 -0.30 9.98
C ARG A 598 -27.90 0.70 9.27
N TYR A 599 -28.29 1.07 8.06
CA TYR A 599 -27.58 2.03 7.23
C TYR A 599 -28.49 3.14 6.74
N GLU A 600 -28.11 4.38 7.01
CA GLU A 600 -28.79 5.57 6.48
C GLU A 600 -27.82 6.33 5.60
N ASN A 601 -28.21 6.61 4.34
CA ASN A 601 -27.34 7.27 3.36
C ASN A 601 -25.97 6.57 3.24
N GLY A 602 -25.96 5.24 3.34
CA GLY A 602 -24.76 4.41 3.28
C GLY A 602 -23.83 4.50 4.50
N LYS A 603 -24.25 5.09 5.62
CA LYS A 603 -23.49 5.14 6.88
C LYS A 603 -24.10 4.20 7.92
N LYS A 604 -23.25 3.41 8.60
CA LYS A 604 -23.62 2.51 9.70
C LYS A 604 -24.18 3.30 10.88
N LYS A 605 -25.35 2.92 11.40
CA LYS A 605 -26.05 3.61 12.52
C LYS A 605 -26.13 2.81 13.82
N GLY A 606 -25.64 1.57 13.82
CA GLY A 606 -25.69 0.65 14.96
C GLY A 606 -26.33 -0.68 14.55
N VAL A 607 -26.28 -1.66 15.46
CA VAL A 607 -26.89 -2.97 15.24
C VAL A 607 -28.39 -2.82 15.06
N ASP A 608 -28.97 -3.64 14.20
CA ASP A 608 -30.41 -3.81 14.13
C ASP A 608 -30.85 -4.90 15.11
N GLU A 609 -31.29 -4.53 16.31
CA GLU A 609 -31.67 -5.48 17.37
C GLU A 609 -32.73 -6.52 16.94
N SER A 610 -33.57 -6.21 15.94
CA SER A 610 -34.54 -7.18 15.42
C SER A 610 -33.87 -8.38 14.73
N VAL A 611 -32.58 -8.28 14.39
CA VAL A 611 -31.78 -9.41 13.88
C VAL A 611 -31.63 -10.52 14.93
N TYR A 612 -31.49 -10.18 16.21
CA TYR A 612 -31.37 -11.18 17.26
C TYR A 612 -32.67 -11.96 17.44
N GLN A 613 -33.82 -11.29 17.31
CA GLN A 613 -35.13 -11.95 17.33
C GLN A 613 -35.31 -12.90 16.14
N LEU A 614 -34.96 -12.44 14.93
CA LEU A 614 -35.01 -13.24 13.70
C LEU A 614 -34.14 -14.51 13.78
N LEU A 615 -32.98 -14.39 14.44
CA LEU A 615 -32.02 -15.48 14.59
C LEU A 615 -32.30 -16.36 15.82
N GLU A 616 -33.38 -16.09 16.58
CA GLU A 616 -33.68 -16.78 17.85
C GLU A 616 -32.47 -16.79 18.79
N TRP A 617 -31.70 -15.70 18.76
CA TRP A 617 -30.40 -15.60 19.38
C TRP A 617 -30.53 -15.46 20.90
N SER A 618 -29.71 -16.22 21.62
CA SER A 618 -29.58 -16.12 23.08
C SER A 618 -28.13 -15.81 23.44
N LYS A 619 -27.95 -14.92 24.41
CA LYS A 619 -26.61 -14.49 24.83
C LYS A 619 -25.89 -15.61 25.55
N SER A 620 -24.64 -15.84 25.17
CA SER A 620 -23.67 -16.69 25.87
C SER A 620 -22.37 -15.92 26.12
N GLU A 621 -21.58 -16.36 27.09
CA GLU A 621 -20.29 -15.76 27.36
C GLU A 621 -19.21 -16.43 26.49
N ILE A 622 -18.66 -15.67 25.55
CA ILE A 622 -17.51 -16.05 24.73
C ILE A 622 -16.44 -14.97 24.92
N ALA A 623 -15.20 -15.39 25.22
CA ALA A 623 -14.10 -14.46 25.45
C ALA A 623 -13.62 -13.81 24.14
N ASP A 624 -13.26 -12.51 24.17
CA ASP A 624 -12.75 -11.79 22.99
C ASP A 624 -11.55 -12.50 22.34
N GLN A 625 -10.67 -13.10 23.14
CA GLN A 625 -9.52 -13.87 22.65
C GLN A 625 -9.95 -15.12 21.87
N GLU A 626 -10.99 -15.82 22.32
CA GLU A 626 -11.52 -16.98 21.63
C GLU A 626 -12.13 -16.60 20.27
N ILE A 627 -12.88 -15.48 20.24
CA ILE A 627 -13.46 -14.94 19.00
C ILE A 627 -12.35 -14.66 17.98
N VAL A 628 -11.29 -13.99 18.43
CA VAL A 628 -10.14 -13.65 17.60
C VAL A 628 -9.49 -14.92 17.05
N GLU A 629 -9.05 -15.83 17.93
CA GLU A 629 -8.30 -17.03 17.56
C GLU A 629 -9.07 -17.89 16.55
N ARG A 630 -10.35 -18.17 16.81
CA ARG A 630 -11.18 -18.98 15.91
C ARG A 630 -11.27 -18.37 14.51
N CYS A 631 -11.54 -17.07 14.42
CA CYS A 631 -11.70 -16.40 13.13
C CYS A 631 -10.40 -16.38 12.30
N TRP A 632 -9.29 -15.88 12.85
CA TRP A 632 -8.07 -15.72 12.06
C TRP A 632 -7.34 -17.07 11.85
N MET A 633 -7.43 -18.01 12.80
CA MET A 633 -6.82 -19.33 12.61
C MET A 633 -7.59 -20.17 11.59
N GLN A 634 -8.92 -20.00 11.46
CA GLN A 634 -9.65 -20.62 10.34
C GLN A 634 -9.17 -20.13 8.99
N MET A 635 -8.92 -18.83 8.91
CA MET A 635 -8.37 -18.20 7.73
C MET A 635 -6.96 -18.77 7.40
N LEU A 636 -6.12 -18.97 8.42
CA LEU A 636 -4.81 -19.60 8.28
C LEU A 636 -4.93 -21.08 7.86
N ASN A 637 -5.91 -21.78 8.43
CA ASN A 637 -6.16 -23.19 8.15
C ASN A 637 -6.50 -23.39 6.67
N GLU A 638 -7.40 -22.57 6.15
CA GLU A 638 -7.74 -22.57 4.73
C GLU A 638 -6.58 -22.15 3.83
N THR A 639 -5.73 -21.23 4.31
CA THR A 639 -4.49 -20.85 3.63
C THR A 639 -3.55 -22.05 3.51
N ALA A 640 -3.37 -22.84 4.58
CA ALA A 640 -2.53 -24.03 4.55
C ALA A 640 -3.03 -25.06 3.54
N HIS A 641 -4.34 -25.27 3.44
CA HIS A 641 -4.90 -26.13 2.42
C HIS A 641 -4.74 -25.58 0.99
N CYS A 642 -4.80 -24.26 0.79
CA CYS A 642 -4.48 -23.67 -0.52
C CYS A 642 -3.04 -23.98 -0.93
N ILE A 643 -2.11 -24.07 0.02
CA ILE A 643 -0.72 -24.49 -0.23
C ILE A 643 -0.67 -25.98 -0.56
N GLU A 644 -1.30 -26.85 0.22
CA GLU A 644 -1.35 -28.31 -0.03
C GLU A 644 -1.91 -28.66 -1.41
N GLU A 645 -2.95 -27.94 -1.82
CA GLU A 645 -3.65 -28.17 -3.08
C GLU A 645 -2.97 -27.45 -4.27
N GLY A 646 -1.84 -26.77 -4.03
CA GLY A 646 -1.07 -26.09 -5.07
C GLY A 646 -1.79 -24.90 -5.67
N ILE A 647 -2.73 -24.25 -4.97
CA ILE A 647 -3.37 -23.01 -5.43
C ILE A 647 -2.38 -21.86 -5.39
N ILE A 648 -1.56 -21.79 -4.34
CA ILE A 648 -0.56 -20.76 -4.12
C ILE A 648 0.58 -21.35 -3.29
N GLU A 649 1.83 -21.04 -3.66
CA GLU A 649 3.01 -21.69 -3.06
C GLU A 649 3.88 -20.69 -2.29
N ASN A 650 4.10 -19.50 -2.85
CA ASN A 650 5.08 -18.56 -2.31
C ASN A 650 4.53 -17.80 -1.09
N PRO A 651 5.21 -17.86 0.08
CA PRO A 651 4.76 -17.17 1.30
C PRO A 651 4.57 -15.65 1.15
N ALA A 652 5.41 -14.98 0.37
CA ALA A 652 5.28 -13.54 0.14
C ALA A 652 4.03 -13.20 -0.68
N ASP A 653 3.63 -14.02 -1.66
CA ASP A 653 2.37 -13.82 -2.39
C ASP A 653 1.16 -13.98 -1.45
N ILE A 654 1.22 -14.96 -0.56
CA ILE A 654 0.16 -15.27 0.41
C ILE A 654 -0.02 -14.09 1.36
N ASP A 655 1.06 -13.66 2.02
CA ASP A 655 1.01 -12.59 3.01
C ASP A 655 0.65 -11.23 2.39
N ILE A 656 1.22 -10.89 1.23
CA ILE A 656 0.81 -9.69 0.50
C ILE A 656 -0.63 -9.80 0.02
N GLY A 657 -1.05 -10.97 -0.47
CA GLY A 657 -2.42 -11.23 -0.91
C GLY A 657 -3.44 -10.98 0.20
N VAL A 658 -3.19 -11.49 1.41
CA VAL A 658 -4.14 -11.29 2.53
C VAL A 658 -4.13 -9.86 3.07
N ILE A 659 -2.96 -9.20 3.10
CA ILE A 659 -2.84 -7.80 3.57
C ILE A 659 -3.51 -6.84 2.58
N PHE A 660 -3.28 -7.01 1.28
CA PHE A 660 -3.76 -6.09 0.24
C PHE A 660 -5.14 -6.44 -0.31
N GLY A 661 -5.58 -7.69 -0.17
CA GLY A 661 -6.88 -8.17 -0.64
C GLY A 661 -8.02 -7.77 0.30
N PHE A 662 -7.96 -8.20 1.56
CA PHE A 662 -9.04 -7.99 2.53
C PHE A 662 -8.56 -7.44 3.89
N GLY A 663 -7.29 -7.04 4.00
CA GLY A 663 -6.83 -6.17 5.09
C GLY A 663 -6.38 -6.91 6.35
N PHE A 664 -5.66 -8.03 6.19
CA PHE A 664 -4.95 -8.63 7.34
C PHE A 664 -4.02 -7.58 8.00
N PRO A 665 -3.93 -7.51 9.35
CA PRO A 665 -3.26 -6.40 10.04
C PRO A 665 -1.76 -6.28 9.67
N PRO A 666 -1.33 -5.19 9.00
CA PRO A 666 0.05 -5.06 8.52
C PRO A 666 1.13 -5.11 9.61
N PHE A 667 0.86 -4.59 10.80
CA PHE A 667 1.82 -4.63 11.92
C PHE A 667 2.09 -6.04 12.46
N ARG A 668 1.39 -7.07 11.96
CA ARG A 668 1.64 -8.49 12.22
C ARG A 668 2.40 -9.21 11.11
N GLY A 669 2.72 -8.51 10.01
CA GLY A 669 3.57 -8.99 8.92
C GLY A 669 2.85 -9.79 7.85
N GLY A 670 1.77 -10.49 8.20
CA GLY A 670 1.03 -11.37 7.29
C GLY A 670 0.45 -12.55 8.06
N ILE A 671 -0.36 -13.38 7.41
CA ILE A 671 -1.00 -14.52 8.07
C ILE A 671 -0.01 -15.64 8.39
N LEU A 672 0.93 -15.90 7.48
CA LEU A 672 1.99 -16.89 7.67
C LEU A 672 3.05 -16.37 8.64
N HIS A 673 3.45 -15.10 8.49
CA HIS A 673 4.35 -14.45 9.43
C HIS A 673 3.81 -14.45 10.87
N GLU A 674 2.51 -14.17 11.07
CA GLU A 674 1.89 -14.23 12.40
C GLU A 674 1.85 -15.67 12.94
N ALA A 675 1.61 -16.67 12.09
CA ALA A 675 1.66 -18.08 12.46
C ALA A 675 3.07 -18.50 12.92
N ASP A 676 4.11 -18.08 12.19
CA ASP A 676 5.51 -18.32 12.54
C ASP A 676 5.90 -17.63 13.84
N ARG A 677 5.38 -16.42 14.08
CA ARG A 677 5.62 -15.66 15.31
C ARG A 677 5.01 -16.33 16.53
N LEU A 678 3.83 -16.94 16.40
CA LEU A 678 3.16 -17.70 17.46
C LEU A 678 3.76 -19.10 17.63
N GLY A 679 4.27 -19.68 16.55
CA GLY A 679 4.77 -21.06 16.48
C GLY A 679 3.67 -22.04 16.08
N LEU A 680 3.94 -22.85 15.04
CA LEU A 680 2.93 -23.75 14.45
C LEU A 680 2.44 -24.83 15.41
N ALA A 681 3.29 -25.31 16.33
CA ALA A 681 2.87 -26.24 17.38
C ALA A 681 1.77 -25.65 18.29
N HIS A 682 1.88 -24.35 18.60
CA HIS A 682 0.85 -23.65 19.35
C HIS A 682 -0.43 -23.50 18.52
N VAL A 683 -0.31 -23.09 17.26
CA VAL A 683 -1.45 -22.95 16.34
C VAL A 683 -2.24 -24.26 16.21
N VAL A 684 -1.55 -25.38 15.95
CA VAL A 684 -2.17 -26.71 15.83
C VAL A 684 -2.90 -27.09 17.11
N ALA A 685 -2.27 -26.90 18.29
CA ALA A 685 -2.90 -27.21 19.57
C ALA A 685 -4.15 -26.36 19.84
N ARG A 686 -4.17 -25.10 19.41
CA ARG A 686 -5.36 -24.23 19.52
C ARG A 686 -6.47 -24.67 18.56
N LEU A 687 -6.14 -24.99 17.32
CA LEU A 687 -7.11 -25.50 16.34
C LEU A 687 -7.72 -26.84 16.80
N ASP A 688 -6.91 -27.79 17.29
CA ASP A 688 -7.39 -29.06 17.85
C ASP A 688 -8.34 -28.83 19.04
N HIS A 689 -7.97 -27.94 19.96
CA HIS A 689 -8.84 -27.56 21.08
C HIS A 689 -10.20 -27.02 20.62
N TYR A 690 -10.24 -26.25 19.53
CA TYR A 690 -11.48 -25.72 18.99
C TYR A 690 -12.27 -26.74 18.15
N ALA A 691 -11.58 -27.65 17.47
CA ALA A 691 -12.20 -28.76 16.76
C ALA A 691 -12.97 -29.67 17.75
N ASP A 692 -12.34 -30.03 18.87
CA ASP A 692 -12.96 -30.84 19.93
C ASP A 692 -14.27 -30.22 20.48
N ARG A 693 -14.34 -28.89 20.50
CA ARG A 693 -15.41 -28.15 21.17
C ARG A 693 -16.52 -27.70 20.22
N TYR A 694 -16.17 -27.41 18.96
CA TYR A 694 -17.09 -26.82 17.99
C TYR A 694 -17.23 -27.61 16.69
N GLY A 695 -16.47 -28.69 16.52
CA GLY A 695 -16.56 -29.62 15.39
C GLY A 695 -15.41 -29.52 14.38
N ASP A 696 -15.34 -30.53 13.52
CA ASP A 696 -14.22 -30.83 12.64
C ASP A 696 -13.86 -29.74 11.62
N ARG A 697 -14.75 -28.77 11.36
CA ARG A 697 -14.41 -27.62 10.50
C ARG A 697 -13.18 -26.86 11.01
N LEU A 698 -12.90 -26.89 12.32
CA LEU A 698 -11.75 -26.25 12.96
C LEU A 698 -10.53 -27.17 13.09
N ALA A 699 -10.60 -28.40 12.55
CA ALA A 699 -9.47 -29.32 12.57
C ALA A 699 -8.31 -28.75 11.73
N PRO A 700 -7.08 -28.76 12.24
CA PRO A 700 -5.94 -28.20 11.52
C PRO A 700 -5.58 -29.04 10.29
N ALA A 701 -5.25 -28.34 9.21
CA ALA A 701 -4.74 -28.88 7.96
C ALA A 701 -3.49 -29.75 8.18
N GLN A 702 -3.28 -30.73 7.31
CA GLN A 702 -2.19 -31.70 7.47
C GLN A 702 -0.83 -31.01 7.39
N LEU A 703 -0.67 -30.01 6.53
CA LEU A 703 0.53 -29.20 6.37
C LEU A 703 0.91 -28.49 7.68
N LEU A 704 -0.07 -27.93 8.39
CA LEU A 704 0.18 -27.30 9.69
C LEU A 704 0.70 -28.32 10.71
N ARG A 705 0.12 -29.53 10.73
CA ARG A 705 0.57 -30.62 11.60
C ARG A 705 1.99 -31.07 11.23
N ASP A 706 2.26 -31.27 9.95
CA ASP A 706 3.54 -31.77 9.45
C ASP A 706 4.67 -30.76 9.65
N MET A 707 4.39 -29.46 9.47
CA MET A 707 5.35 -28.39 9.75
C MET A 707 5.57 -28.24 11.25
N ALA A 708 4.51 -28.28 12.06
CA ALA A 708 4.62 -28.24 13.52
C ALA A 708 5.46 -29.40 14.07
N ALA A 709 5.27 -30.62 13.56
CA ALA A 709 6.02 -31.81 13.96
C ALA A 709 7.52 -31.71 13.64
N ARG A 710 7.88 -30.99 12.56
CA ARG A 710 9.27 -30.76 12.14
C ARG A 710 9.90 -29.49 12.74
N GLY A 711 9.11 -28.66 13.44
CA GLY A 711 9.57 -27.35 13.91
C GLY A 711 9.85 -26.36 12.78
N ALA A 712 9.23 -26.56 11.61
CA ALA A 712 9.39 -25.72 10.43
C ALA A 712 8.63 -24.40 10.55
N LYS A 713 9.00 -23.43 9.70
CA LYS A 713 8.36 -22.12 9.55
C LYS A 713 7.99 -21.89 8.09
N PHE A 714 7.03 -21.01 7.82
CA PHE A 714 6.73 -20.59 6.45
C PHE A 714 7.79 -19.63 5.88
N HIS A 715 8.31 -18.72 6.71
CA HIS A 715 9.33 -17.73 6.34
C HIS A 715 10.72 -18.10 6.89
N GLY A 716 11.11 -19.38 6.81
CA GLY A 716 12.43 -19.87 7.20
C GLY A 716 13.24 -20.39 6.01
N ASP A 717 14.56 -20.35 6.14
CA ASP A 717 15.43 -21.21 5.32
C ASP A 717 15.27 -22.64 5.88
N ASP A 718 14.76 -23.57 5.07
CA ASP A 718 14.70 -25.01 5.40
C ASP A 718 16.09 -25.61 5.70
#